data_AF-A0A9D3X1P3-F1
#
_entry.id   AF-A0A9D3X1P3-F1
#
_cell.length_a   1.000
_cell.length_b   1.000
_cell.length_c   1.000
_cell.angle_alpha   90.00
_cell.angle_beta   90.00
_cell.angle_gamma   90.00
#
_symmetry.space_group_name_H-M   'P 1'
#
loop_
_entity.id
_entity.type
_entity.pdbx_description
1 polymer ?
#
loop_
_entity_poly.entity_id
_entity_poly.type
_entity_poly.pdbx_seq_one_letter_code
_entity_poly.pdbx_strand_id
1 'polypeptide(L)'
;MGYYKFPLVVHWTIGCLFHPVLISILQIKNKKTQDKGERSHFRNEIKALRKELKEREETAVTEILTRANVVLATNTGASSDGPLKLLPENHFDLVVIDECAQALEASCWIPLLKARKCILAGDHKQLPPTIISDKAAAKGLSLTLMERLIQKYGERIVKMLTVQYRMHQAIMQWASTEMYCGRLSAHPSVAHHLLKDLPGVASTDETRIPLLLIDTAGCGLFELEVEDEQSKGNQGEVRLVGLHVLALVKAGVKARDIAVIAPYNLQVDMLREHLCHRYPELEIKSVDGFQGREKEAVVLSFVRSNRKGEVGFLAEDRRINVAVTRARRHVAVICDSRTVSSQAFLKRLVDYLSEHGEVRTAFEYLDDIVPENYSPQNSQGHSEQGAGPKTSTTSAPKPPPEGRKSKPNSTKPSTRKPAAGPLQSVNEARVERPEMNDNSGKFRAMMVEFLESSEMQLDFPSSLNSHDRMLVHQMAEEYGLQHVSTGEGRERYISISKRTTTVSSSPVNTGGSEQIPPAESQSPAKEALAPVKKGGSSMSSGKVDLKTLHLERMQREKAKQEERVRKNQELSINLQEIAGKKHKNEAKGKTMVKTGADSQAEEDIDALISAAVQADNICGFPRCKASVTTLGQLCLHCKKRYCLSHHIPEIHGCGEKAKVQARQRISREGILYAGSGSKDKSLDPAKRAHLQRRLDKKLNELTSQRKSKKKDKEK
;
A
#
# COMPACT_ATOMS: atom_id res chain seq x y z
N MET A 1 -7.09 -8.71 -16.22
CA MET A 1 -7.00 -8.57 -17.69
C MET A 1 -5.73 -9.31 -18.12
N GLY A 2 -5.80 -10.32 -18.99
CA GLY A 2 -4.68 -11.26 -19.17
C GLY A 2 -4.77 -12.11 -20.45
N TYR A 3 -4.82 -11.45 -21.61
CA TYR A 3 -4.64 -12.14 -22.89
C TYR A 3 -3.17 -12.48 -23.07
N TYR A 4 -2.80 -13.78 -23.06
CA TYR A 4 -1.83 -14.39 -23.98
C TYR A 4 -1.67 -15.91 -23.73
N LYS A 5 -1.33 -16.65 -24.80
CA LYS A 5 -0.91 -18.08 -24.83
C LYS A 5 -1.99 -19.15 -24.55
N PHE A 6 -2.86 -19.35 -25.55
CA PHE A 6 -3.12 -20.72 -26.05
C PHE A 6 -2.06 -21.07 -27.14
N PRO A 7 -1.90 -22.33 -27.60
CA PRO A 7 -0.55 -22.90 -27.82
C PRO A 7 0.17 -22.49 -29.10
N LEU A 8 1.50 -22.40 -29.02
CA LEU A 8 2.38 -22.08 -30.16
C LEU A 8 2.33 -23.10 -31.31
N VAL A 9 1.95 -24.35 -31.04
CA VAL A 9 2.04 -25.48 -31.99
C VAL A 9 1.27 -25.19 -33.28
N VAL A 10 0.01 -24.76 -33.17
CA VAL A 10 -0.84 -24.43 -34.33
C VAL A 10 -0.26 -23.25 -35.11
N HIS A 11 0.34 -22.27 -34.42
CA HIS A 11 0.81 -21.02 -35.04
C HIS A 11 2.09 -21.20 -35.87
N TRP A 12 2.90 -22.24 -35.62
CA TRP A 12 4.11 -22.53 -36.38
C TRP A 12 3.82 -23.22 -37.73
N THR A 13 3.00 -24.28 -37.75
CA THR A 13 2.57 -24.94 -39.00
C THR A 13 1.72 -24.02 -39.88
N ILE A 14 0.85 -23.20 -39.28
CA ILE A 14 0.15 -22.11 -39.97
C ILE A 14 1.16 -21.11 -40.54
N GLY A 15 2.11 -20.63 -39.72
CA GLY A 15 3.07 -19.59 -40.11
C GLY A 15 3.78 -19.83 -41.45
N CYS A 16 4.20 -21.07 -41.74
CA CYS A 16 4.85 -21.42 -43.01
C CYS A 16 3.92 -21.36 -44.24
N LEU A 17 2.63 -21.71 -44.10
CA LEU A 17 1.67 -21.75 -45.21
C LEU A 17 1.19 -20.36 -45.66
N PHE A 18 1.08 -19.42 -44.72
CA PHE A 18 0.58 -18.06 -45.00
C PHE A 18 1.68 -17.03 -45.25
N HIS A 19 2.95 -17.40 -45.02
CA HIS A 19 4.10 -16.51 -45.14
C HIS A 19 4.18 -15.74 -46.48
N PRO A 20 3.92 -16.34 -47.67
CA PRO A 20 4.01 -15.63 -48.94
C PRO A 20 2.95 -14.53 -49.08
N VAL A 21 1.71 -14.82 -48.71
CA VAL A 21 0.58 -13.87 -48.81
C VAL A 21 0.79 -12.71 -47.83
N LEU A 22 1.28 -12.97 -46.61
CA LEU A 22 1.66 -11.92 -45.67
C LEU A 22 2.80 -11.04 -46.19
N ILE A 23 3.85 -11.63 -46.80
CA ILE A 23 4.95 -10.87 -47.41
C ILE A 23 4.39 -9.91 -48.48
N SER A 24 3.56 -10.40 -49.41
CA SER A 24 2.96 -9.58 -50.46
C SER A 24 2.15 -8.42 -49.88
N ILE A 25 1.28 -8.67 -48.89
CA ILE A 25 0.50 -7.62 -48.21
C ILE A 25 1.41 -6.57 -47.55
N LEU A 26 2.54 -6.98 -46.95
CA LEU A 26 3.49 -6.07 -46.31
C LEU A 26 4.31 -5.27 -47.34
N GLN A 27 4.76 -5.90 -48.43
CA GLN A 27 5.47 -5.24 -49.52
C GLN A 27 4.58 -4.17 -50.20
N ILE A 28 3.31 -4.48 -50.47
CA ILE A 28 2.36 -3.53 -51.06
C ILE A 28 2.10 -2.37 -50.09
N LYS A 29 1.89 -2.64 -48.79
CA LYS A 29 1.74 -1.58 -47.76
C LYS A 29 2.93 -0.61 -47.68
N ASN A 30 4.14 -1.07 -47.99
CA ASN A 30 5.35 -0.25 -47.92
C ASN A 30 5.57 0.62 -49.18
N LYS A 31 4.86 0.37 -50.29
CA LYS A 31 4.94 1.21 -51.51
C LYS A 31 4.26 2.57 -51.29
N LYS A 32 5.05 3.63 -51.15
CA LYS A 32 4.57 5.03 -51.06
C LYS A 32 4.38 5.65 -52.44
N THR A 33 3.26 5.42 -53.09
CA THR A 33 2.89 6.12 -54.34
C THR A 33 2.11 7.41 -54.07
N GLN A 34 2.21 8.39 -54.98
CA GLN A 34 1.48 9.66 -54.91
C GLN A 34 0.18 9.65 -55.73
N ASP A 35 0.11 8.86 -56.81
CA ASP A 35 -1.07 8.77 -57.67
C ASP A 35 -2.31 8.17 -56.94
N LYS A 36 -3.50 8.60 -57.38
CA LYS A 36 -4.79 8.09 -56.90
C LYS A 36 -5.17 6.75 -57.53
N GLY A 37 -4.80 6.50 -58.80
CA GLY A 37 -5.04 5.24 -59.51
C GLY A 37 -4.27 4.08 -58.89
N GLU A 38 -2.94 4.22 -58.76
CA GLU A 38 -2.07 3.24 -58.09
C GLU A 38 -2.54 2.93 -56.66
N ARG A 39 -2.93 3.96 -55.89
CA ARG A 39 -3.49 3.78 -54.54
C ARG A 39 -4.83 3.03 -54.54
N SER A 40 -5.61 3.11 -55.61
CA SER A 40 -6.83 2.31 -55.78
C SER A 40 -6.48 0.86 -56.12
N HIS A 41 -5.53 0.64 -57.03
CA HIS A 41 -5.01 -0.68 -57.38
C HIS A 41 -4.49 -1.44 -56.15
N PHE A 42 -3.55 -0.86 -55.40
CA PHE A 42 -2.98 -1.49 -54.21
C PHE A 42 -4.02 -1.78 -53.11
N ARG A 43 -5.12 -1.01 -53.03
CA ARG A 43 -6.24 -1.32 -52.11
C ARG A 43 -7.02 -2.55 -52.57
N ASN A 44 -7.28 -2.67 -53.87
CA ASN A 44 -7.97 -3.83 -54.45
C ASN A 44 -7.12 -5.10 -54.35
N GLU A 45 -5.81 -4.98 -54.61
CA GLU A 45 -4.81 -6.05 -54.46
C GLU A 45 -4.72 -6.52 -52.99
N ILE A 46 -4.62 -5.60 -52.02
CA ILE A 46 -4.69 -5.94 -50.59
C ILE A 46 -6.06 -6.55 -50.22
N LYS A 47 -7.17 -6.13 -50.84
CA LYS A 47 -8.50 -6.71 -50.59
C LYS A 47 -8.59 -8.15 -51.11
N ALA A 48 -8.02 -8.44 -52.29
CA ALA A 48 -7.92 -9.79 -52.84
C ALA A 48 -7.04 -10.70 -51.97
N LEU A 49 -5.81 -10.28 -51.66
CA LEU A 49 -4.88 -11.04 -50.82
C LEU A 49 -5.42 -11.30 -49.40
N ARG A 50 -6.20 -10.37 -48.82
CA ARG A 50 -6.91 -10.60 -47.54
C ARG A 50 -8.04 -11.61 -47.66
N LYS A 51 -8.75 -11.64 -48.78
CA LYS A 51 -9.81 -12.63 -49.04
C LYS A 51 -9.18 -14.02 -49.15
N GLU A 52 -8.16 -14.16 -50.00
CA GLU A 52 -7.38 -15.39 -50.17
C GLU A 52 -6.76 -15.89 -48.86
N LEU A 53 -6.14 -14.98 -48.08
CA LEU A 53 -5.61 -15.30 -46.76
C LEU A 53 -6.70 -15.89 -45.85
N LYS A 54 -7.84 -15.21 -45.72
CA LYS A 54 -8.98 -15.66 -44.90
C LYS A 54 -9.52 -17.02 -45.37
N GLU A 55 -9.70 -17.23 -46.67
CA GLU A 55 -10.23 -18.48 -47.22
C GLU A 55 -9.30 -19.66 -46.94
N ARG A 56 -7.98 -19.47 -47.11
CA ARG A 56 -6.98 -20.49 -46.76
C ARG A 56 -6.87 -20.70 -45.23
N GLU A 57 -6.96 -19.63 -44.43
CA GLU A 57 -6.94 -19.71 -42.94
C GLU A 57 -8.17 -20.47 -42.42
N GLU A 58 -9.37 -20.12 -42.87
CA GLU A 58 -10.60 -20.80 -42.48
C GLU A 58 -10.60 -22.26 -42.94
N THR A 59 -10.06 -22.58 -44.13
CA THR A 59 -9.88 -23.97 -44.59
C THR A 59 -8.98 -24.78 -43.64
N ALA A 60 -7.78 -24.27 -43.35
CA ALA A 60 -6.81 -24.97 -42.49
C ALA A 60 -7.32 -25.11 -41.05
N VAL A 61 -7.99 -24.09 -40.50
CA VAL A 61 -8.60 -24.15 -39.17
C VAL A 61 -9.76 -25.15 -39.13
N THR A 62 -10.57 -25.24 -40.19
CA THR A 62 -11.65 -26.25 -40.30
C THR A 62 -11.08 -27.66 -40.25
N GLU A 63 -10.06 -27.96 -41.06
CA GLU A 63 -9.41 -29.28 -41.10
C GLU A 63 -8.81 -29.68 -39.74
N ILE A 64 -8.14 -28.74 -39.06
CA ILE A 64 -7.56 -28.95 -37.73
C ILE A 64 -8.65 -29.19 -36.68
N LEU A 65 -9.68 -28.34 -36.63
CA LEU A 65 -10.75 -28.46 -35.64
C LEU A 65 -11.58 -29.74 -35.84
N THR A 66 -11.94 -30.09 -37.07
CA THR A 66 -12.74 -31.29 -37.37
C THR A 66 -12.00 -32.59 -37.04
N ARG A 67 -10.66 -32.59 -37.04
CA ARG A 67 -9.85 -33.76 -36.62
C ARG A 67 -9.53 -33.79 -35.12
N ALA A 68 -9.78 -32.70 -34.37
CA ALA A 68 -9.39 -32.62 -32.97
C ALA A 68 -10.43 -33.29 -32.05
N ASN A 69 -10.06 -34.40 -31.40
CA ASN A 69 -10.95 -35.05 -30.42
C ASN A 69 -11.28 -34.18 -29.19
N VAL A 70 -10.44 -33.17 -28.91
CA VAL A 70 -10.64 -32.20 -27.83
C VAL A 70 -10.25 -30.83 -28.35
N VAL A 71 -11.17 -29.88 -28.31
CA VAL A 71 -10.91 -28.46 -28.59
C VAL A 71 -10.95 -27.69 -27.27
N LEU A 72 -9.88 -26.95 -26.99
CA LEU A 72 -9.71 -26.20 -25.74
C LEU A 72 -9.73 -24.69 -26.03
N ALA A 73 -10.57 -23.96 -25.30
CA ALA A 73 -10.73 -22.51 -25.40
C ALA A 73 -11.16 -21.92 -24.04
N THR A 74 -11.03 -20.61 -23.87
CA THR A 74 -11.76 -19.90 -22.80
C THR A 74 -13.25 -19.83 -23.14
N ASN A 75 -14.11 -19.62 -22.14
CA ASN A 75 -15.55 -19.42 -22.33
C ASN A 75 -15.88 -18.41 -23.46
N THR A 76 -15.16 -17.28 -23.51
CA THR A 76 -15.32 -16.28 -24.58
C THR A 76 -14.68 -16.67 -25.92
N GLY A 77 -13.61 -17.45 -25.91
CA GLY A 77 -13.00 -18.01 -27.11
C GLY A 77 -13.88 -19.06 -27.81
N ALA A 78 -14.82 -19.66 -27.08
CA ALA A 78 -15.83 -20.58 -27.60
C ALA A 78 -17.04 -19.88 -28.29
N SER A 79 -16.96 -18.56 -28.54
CA SER A 79 -18.03 -17.79 -29.21
C SER A 79 -18.39 -18.35 -30.60
N SER A 80 -19.66 -18.16 -30.99
CA SER A 80 -20.19 -18.34 -32.34
C SER A 80 -19.49 -17.52 -33.42
N ASP A 81 -18.79 -16.44 -33.08
CA ASP A 81 -18.07 -15.59 -34.06
C ASP A 81 -16.62 -16.04 -34.28
N GLY A 82 -16.11 -16.85 -33.34
CA GLY A 82 -14.75 -17.36 -33.30
C GLY A 82 -14.50 -18.55 -34.23
N PRO A 83 -13.41 -19.31 -34.04
CA PRO A 83 -13.06 -20.46 -34.87
C PRO A 83 -14.14 -21.55 -34.91
N LEU A 84 -14.94 -21.68 -33.84
CA LEU A 84 -15.98 -22.71 -33.74
C LEU A 84 -17.16 -22.52 -34.72
N LYS A 85 -17.25 -21.39 -35.44
CA LYS A 85 -18.23 -21.18 -36.52
C LYS A 85 -17.97 -22.02 -37.77
N LEU A 86 -16.75 -22.56 -37.88
CA LEU A 86 -16.30 -23.39 -39.00
C LEU A 86 -16.68 -24.86 -38.80
N LEU A 87 -17.16 -25.22 -37.61
CA LEU A 87 -17.67 -26.55 -37.29
C LEU A 87 -19.19 -26.58 -37.49
N PRO A 88 -19.78 -27.74 -37.86
CA PRO A 88 -21.22 -27.88 -37.96
C PRO A 88 -21.90 -27.73 -36.59
N GLU A 89 -23.20 -27.44 -36.62
CA GLU A 89 -24.02 -27.49 -35.41
C GLU A 89 -23.99 -28.89 -34.79
N ASN A 90 -24.05 -28.96 -33.45
CA ASN A 90 -23.99 -30.19 -32.67
C ASN A 90 -22.69 -31.03 -32.84
N HIS A 91 -21.59 -30.42 -33.32
CA HIS A 91 -20.28 -31.09 -33.43
C HIS A 91 -19.73 -31.62 -32.08
N PHE A 92 -20.10 -31.01 -30.94
CA PHE A 92 -19.60 -31.40 -29.63
C PHE A 92 -20.64 -32.19 -28.83
N ASP A 93 -20.27 -33.39 -28.39
CA ASP A 93 -21.10 -34.22 -27.49
C ASP A 93 -21.10 -33.71 -26.04
N LEU A 94 -19.96 -33.18 -25.60
CA LEU A 94 -19.66 -32.84 -24.21
C LEU A 94 -18.88 -31.53 -24.12
N VAL A 95 -19.34 -30.63 -23.26
CA VAL A 95 -18.59 -29.44 -22.82
C VAL A 95 -18.08 -29.65 -21.40
N VAL A 96 -16.80 -29.39 -21.17
CA VAL A 96 -16.21 -29.35 -19.83
C VAL A 96 -15.81 -27.92 -19.54
N ILE A 97 -16.31 -27.35 -18.43
CA ILE A 97 -15.85 -26.06 -17.90
C ILE A 97 -15.11 -26.35 -16.59
N ASP A 98 -13.79 -26.15 -16.62
CA ASP A 98 -12.97 -26.11 -15.41
C ASP A 98 -12.92 -24.69 -14.83
N GLU A 99 -12.60 -24.57 -13.54
CA GLU A 99 -12.69 -23.33 -12.75
C GLU A 99 -14.05 -22.60 -12.90
N CYS A 100 -15.14 -23.35 -13.10
CA CYS A 100 -16.50 -22.82 -13.28
C CYS A 100 -16.99 -22.00 -12.06
N ALA A 101 -16.42 -22.22 -10.89
CA ALA A 101 -16.66 -21.45 -9.68
C ALA A 101 -16.09 -20.02 -9.71
N GLN A 102 -15.13 -19.74 -10.59
CA GLN A 102 -14.58 -18.40 -10.85
C GLN A 102 -15.27 -17.72 -12.06
N ALA A 103 -16.09 -18.45 -12.81
CA ALA A 103 -16.71 -17.96 -14.03
C ALA A 103 -18.06 -17.28 -13.75
N LEU A 104 -18.28 -16.09 -14.34
CA LEU A 104 -19.61 -15.49 -14.42
C LEU A 104 -20.55 -16.42 -15.20
N GLU A 105 -21.75 -16.67 -14.69
CA GLU A 105 -22.70 -17.60 -15.34
C GLU A 105 -22.96 -17.25 -16.81
N ALA A 106 -23.11 -15.96 -17.14
CA ALA A 106 -23.29 -15.49 -18.51
C ALA A 106 -22.14 -15.90 -19.46
N SER A 107 -20.92 -16.09 -18.95
CA SER A 107 -19.81 -16.61 -19.74
C SER A 107 -19.91 -18.12 -19.98
N CYS A 108 -20.36 -18.89 -18.99
CA CYS A 108 -20.51 -20.34 -19.11
C CYS A 108 -21.54 -20.73 -20.16
N TRP A 109 -22.58 -19.91 -20.36
CA TRP A 109 -23.59 -20.12 -21.40
C TRP A 109 -23.05 -20.07 -22.83
N ILE A 110 -21.88 -19.48 -23.07
CA ILE A 110 -21.26 -19.43 -24.42
C ILE A 110 -20.88 -20.84 -24.91
N PRO A 111 -20.02 -21.62 -24.20
CA PRO A 111 -19.76 -23.01 -24.57
C PRO A 111 -20.93 -23.95 -24.23
N LEU A 112 -21.73 -23.72 -23.18
CA LEU A 112 -22.79 -24.67 -22.78
C LEU A 112 -23.78 -24.99 -23.89
N LEU A 113 -24.09 -24.02 -24.75
CA LEU A 113 -25.02 -24.18 -25.88
C LEU A 113 -24.42 -24.91 -27.10
N LYS A 114 -23.15 -25.35 -27.03
CA LYS A 114 -22.48 -26.11 -28.09
C LYS A 114 -22.59 -27.63 -27.95
N ALA A 115 -23.10 -28.15 -26.82
CA ALA A 115 -23.16 -29.58 -26.57
C ALA A 115 -24.40 -30.02 -25.77
N ARG A 116 -24.82 -31.28 -25.97
CA ARG A 116 -25.95 -31.92 -25.27
C ARG A 116 -25.68 -32.32 -23.82
N LYS A 117 -24.41 -32.35 -23.40
CA LYS A 117 -23.97 -32.71 -22.04
C LYS A 117 -22.91 -31.73 -21.56
N CYS A 118 -22.90 -31.42 -20.27
CA CYS A 118 -21.81 -30.67 -19.64
C CYS A 118 -21.26 -31.36 -18.39
N ILE A 119 -20.00 -31.04 -18.06
CA ILE A 119 -19.37 -31.28 -16.76
C ILE A 119 -18.81 -29.94 -16.28
N LEU A 120 -19.09 -29.58 -15.02
CA LEU A 120 -18.61 -28.36 -14.38
C LEU A 120 -17.65 -28.76 -13.25
N ALA A 121 -16.41 -28.28 -13.33
CA ALA A 121 -15.36 -28.45 -12.32
C ALA A 121 -14.93 -27.08 -11.77
N GLY A 122 -14.15 -27.09 -10.68
CA GLY A 122 -13.79 -25.91 -9.90
C GLY A 122 -14.25 -26.00 -8.44
N ASP A 123 -14.10 -24.92 -7.67
CA ASP A 123 -14.43 -24.92 -6.25
C ASP A 123 -15.08 -23.61 -5.77
N HIS A 124 -16.38 -23.67 -5.46
CA HIS A 124 -17.16 -22.57 -4.88
C HIS A 124 -16.71 -22.09 -3.49
N LYS A 125 -15.76 -22.78 -2.83
CA LYS A 125 -15.11 -22.33 -1.59
C LYS A 125 -13.83 -21.52 -1.82
N GLN A 126 -13.38 -21.39 -3.08
CA GLN A 126 -12.27 -20.54 -3.52
C GLN A 126 -12.81 -19.26 -4.21
N LEU A 127 -11.97 -18.52 -4.95
CA LEU A 127 -12.30 -17.16 -5.40
C LEU A 127 -13.53 -17.11 -6.33
N PRO A 128 -14.52 -16.23 -6.07
CA PRO A 128 -15.60 -15.95 -7.01
C PRO A 128 -15.11 -15.08 -8.19
N PRO A 129 -15.91 -14.92 -9.27
CA PRO A 129 -15.64 -13.96 -10.33
C PRO A 129 -15.44 -12.53 -9.80
N THR A 130 -14.35 -11.88 -10.20
CA THR A 130 -14.08 -10.47 -9.86
C THR A 130 -15.09 -9.55 -10.56
N ILE A 131 -15.87 -8.79 -9.78
CA ILE A 131 -16.91 -7.87 -10.28
C ILE A 131 -16.59 -6.45 -9.82
N ILE A 132 -16.54 -5.50 -10.77
CA ILE A 132 -16.18 -4.09 -10.52
C ILE A 132 -17.36 -3.28 -9.95
N SER A 133 -18.59 -3.78 -10.06
CA SER A 133 -19.80 -3.09 -9.59
C SER A 133 -20.45 -3.86 -8.46
N ASP A 134 -20.26 -3.37 -7.22
CA ASP A 134 -20.86 -3.96 -6.01
C ASP A 134 -22.38 -4.07 -6.12
N LYS A 135 -23.01 -3.08 -6.79
CA LYS A 135 -24.46 -3.06 -7.07
C LYS A 135 -24.91 -4.19 -8.01
N ALA A 136 -24.02 -4.72 -8.85
CA ALA A 136 -24.29 -5.88 -9.68
C ALA A 136 -23.99 -7.19 -8.93
N ALA A 137 -22.89 -7.26 -8.18
CA ALA A 137 -22.56 -8.39 -7.32
C ALA A 137 -23.69 -8.66 -6.30
N ALA A 138 -24.13 -7.63 -5.56
CA ALA A 138 -25.23 -7.69 -4.60
C ALA A 138 -26.60 -8.00 -5.24
N LYS A 139 -26.75 -7.86 -6.56
CA LYS A 139 -27.93 -8.30 -7.33
C LYS A 139 -27.78 -9.72 -7.90
N GLY A 140 -26.77 -10.47 -7.47
CA GLY A 140 -26.57 -11.88 -7.81
C GLY A 140 -25.56 -12.15 -8.94
N LEU A 141 -24.88 -11.13 -9.50
CA LEU A 141 -23.87 -11.37 -10.55
C LEU A 141 -22.66 -12.17 -10.03
N SER A 142 -22.40 -12.18 -8.72
CA SER A 142 -21.36 -12.98 -8.07
C SER A 142 -21.75 -14.46 -7.89
N LEU A 143 -23.03 -14.81 -8.00
CA LEU A 143 -23.48 -16.19 -7.90
C LEU A 143 -23.14 -16.93 -9.20
N THR A 144 -22.20 -17.88 -9.13
CA THR A 144 -21.78 -18.63 -10.30
C THR A 144 -22.77 -19.74 -10.66
N LEU A 145 -22.71 -20.18 -11.93
CA LEU A 145 -23.51 -21.31 -12.43
C LEU A 145 -23.29 -22.54 -11.55
N MET A 146 -22.04 -22.81 -11.17
CA MET A 146 -21.67 -23.93 -10.30
C MET A 146 -22.30 -23.79 -8.91
N GLU A 147 -22.15 -22.63 -8.25
CA GLU A 147 -22.69 -22.41 -6.91
C GLU A 147 -24.23 -22.48 -6.88
N ARG A 148 -24.89 -21.89 -7.87
CA ARG A 148 -26.36 -21.96 -8.03
C ARG A 148 -26.86 -23.39 -8.26
N LEU A 149 -26.12 -24.22 -8.98
CA LEU A 149 -26.46 -25.62 -9.21
C LEU A 149 -26.18 -26.51 -7.98
N ILE A 150 -25.10 -26.25 -7.24
CA ILE A 150 -24.82 -26.87 -5.93
C ILE A 150 -25.99 -26.61 -4.98
N GLN A 151 -26.41 -25.35 -4.83
CA GLN A 151 -27.54 -24.95 -3.97
C GLN A 151 -28.87 -25.62 -4.39
N LYS A 152 -29.14 -25.75 -5.70
CA LYS A 152 -30.41 -26.29 -6.21
C LYS A 152 -30.51 -27.82 -6.17
N TYR A 153 -29.41 -28.54 -6.37
CA TYR A 153 -29.43 -30.00 -6.58
C TYR A 153 -28.57 -30.80 -5.58
N GLY A 154 -27.60 -30.18 -4.92
CA GLY A 154 -26.72 -30.82 -3.94
C GLY A 154 -25.99 -32.05 -4.47
N GLU A 155 -25.75 -33.01 -3.58
CA GLU A 155 -24.95 -34.21 -3.84
C GLU A 155 -25.56 -35.20 -4.86
N ARG A 156 -26.77 -34.90 -5.38
CA ARG A 156 -27.38 -35.59 -6.53
C ARG A 156 -26.54 -35.43 -7.81
N ILE A 157 -25.94 -34.25 -8.00
CA ILE A 157 -25.08 -33.94 -9.16
C ILE A 157 -23.64 -33.60 -8.76
N VAL A 158 -23.42 -33.16 -7.51
CA VAL A 158 -22.10 -32.77 -7.01
C VAL A 158 -21.35 -34.01 -6.50
N LYS A 159 -20.07 -34.14 -6.90
CA LYS A 159 -19.12 -35.08 -6.30
C LYS A 159 -17.86 -34.30 -5.90
N MET A 160 -17.51 -34.38 -4.63
CA MET A 160 -16.33 -33.72 -4.06
C MET A 160 -15.15 -34.72 -4.04
N LEU A 161 -13.97 -34.27 -4.46
CA LEU A 161 -12.73 -35.01 -4.25
C LEU A 161 -12.24 -34.79 -2.82
N THR A 162 -11.95 -35.87 -2.09
CA THR A 162 -11.67 -35.84 -0.64
C THR A 162 -10.20 -36.10 -0.27
N VAL A 163 -9.38 -36.61 -1.19
CA VAL A 163 -7.94 -36.83 -0.96
C VAL A 163 -7.14 -35.69 -1.59
N GLN A 164 -6.30 -35.02 -0.81
CA GLN A 164 -5.43 -33.93 -1.27
C GLN A 164 -3.94 -34.30 -1.22
N TYR A 165 -3.19 -33.78 -2.19
CA TYR A 165 -1.80 -34.16 -2.49
C TYR A 165 -0.82 -32.98 -2.41
N ARG A 166 -1.19 -31.89 -1.73
CA ARG A 166 -0.42 -30.63 -1.63
C ARG A 166 0.12 -30.39 -0.21
N MET A 167 -0.78 -30.35 0.76
CA MET A 167 -0.59 -29.73 2.06
C MET A 167 -0.19 -30.73 3.14
N HIS A 168 0.69 -30.31 4.05
CA HIS A 168 0.87 -30.93 5.36
C HIS A 168 -0.48 -31.04 6.08
N GLN A 169 -0.71 -32.12 6.84
CA GLN A 169 -2.02 -32.41 7.42
C GLN A 169 -2.57 -31.27 8.29
N ALA A 170 -1.70 -30.57 9.03
CA ALA A 170 -2.09 -29.44 9.89
C ALA A 170 -2.58 -28.21 9.09
N ILE A 171 -1.99 -27.95 7.91
CA ILE A 171 -2.42 -26.86 7.00
C ILE A 171 -3.78 -27.23 6.39
N MET A 172 -3.93 -28.50 5.99
CA MET A 172 -5.18 -29.02 5.45
C MET A 172 -6.31 -29.01 6.49
N GLN A 173 -6.04 -29.40 7.74
CA GLN A 173 -7.07 -29.67 8.75
C GLN A 173 -7.90 -28.42 9.08
N TRP A 174 -7.28 -27.24 9.14
CA TRP A 174 -7.98 -25.97 9.26
C TRP A 174 -8.97 -25.76 8.10
N ALA A 175 -8.47 -25.76 6.85
CA ALA A 175 -9.28 -25.52 5.67
C ALA A 175 -10.39 -26.59 5.52
N SER A 176 -10.06 -27.85 5.78
CA SER A 176 -10.99 -28.99 5.81
C SER A 176 -12.16 -28.71 6.73
N THR A 177 -11.88 -28.31 7.98
CA THR A 177 -12.89 -28.04 9.01
C THR A 177 -13.76 -26.84 8.65
N GLU A 178 -13.13 -25.70 8.36
CA GLU A 178 -13.81 -24.41 8.13
C GLU A 178 -14.62 -24.36 6.81
N MET A 179 -14.05 -24.88 5.72
CA MET A 179 -14.58 -24.65 4.38
C MET A 179 -15.24 -25.89 3.76
N TYR A 180 -14.80 -27.10 4.16
CA TYR A 180 -15.17 -28.37 3.52
C TYR A 180 -15.81 -29.41 4.48
N CYS A 181 -16.24 -28.98 5.66
CA CYS A 181 -16.96 -29.79 6.66
C CYS A 181 -16.18 -31.02 7.16
N GLY A 182 -14.85 -30.90 7.30
CA GLY A 182 -13.95 -31.97 7.75
C GLY A 182 -13.68 -33.07 6.73
N ARG A 183 -14.14 -32.92 5.47
CA ARG A 183 -14.12 -34.01 4.47
C ARG A 183 -12.83 -34.15 3.65
N LEU A 184 -11.83 -33.29 3.85
CA LEU A 184 -10.52 -33.45 3.22
C LEU A 184 -9.60 -34.34 4.07
N SER A 185 -8.85 -35.20 3.39
CA SER A 185 -7.87 -36.15 3.93
C SER A 185 -6.53 -35.99 3.21
N ALA A 186 -5.43 -36.04 3.95
CA ALA A 186 -4.10 -35.86 3.39
C ALA A 186 -3.57 -37.19 2.84
N HIS A 187 -3.07 -37.19 1.60
CA HIS A 187 -2.36 -38.35 1.07
C HIS A 187 -1.07 -38.58 1.88
N PRO A 188 -0.66 -39.83 2.20
CA PRO A 188 0.52 -40.10 3.02
C PRO A 188 1.83 -39.46 2.52
N SER A 189 1.96 -39.21 1.21
CA SER A 189 3.13 -38.52 0.63
C SER A 189 3.25 -37.04 1.00
N VAL A 190 2.21 -36.43 1.58
CA VAL A 190 2.23 -35.03 2.05
C VAL A 190 1.79 -34.86 3.50
N ALA A 191 1.14 -35.85 4.11
CA ALA A 191 0.57 -35.74 5.47
C ALA A 191 1.56 -35.18 6.52
N HIS A 192 2.84 -35.56 6.45
CA HIS A 192 3.87 -35.20 7.43
C HIS A 192 5.10 -34.47 6.83
N HIS A 193 5.00 -33.96 5.59
CA HIS A 193 6.16 -33.33 4.93
C HIS A 193 6.46 -31.90 5.44
N LEU A 194 7.73 -31.63 5.72
CA LEU A 194 8.23 -30.38 6.31
C LEU A 194 9.35 -29.78 5.44
N LEU A 195 9.69 -28.51 5.67
CA LEU A 195 10.73 -27.84 4.87
C LEU A 195 12.11 -28.47 5.05
N LYS A 196 12.45 -28.93 6.25
CA LYS A 196 13.70 -29.66 6.56
C LYS A 196 13.91 -30.91 5.68
N ASP A 197 12.84 -31.48 5.12
CA ASP A 197 12.91 -32.70 4.30
C ASP A 197 13.23 -32.38 2.82
N LEU A 198 13.43 -31.11 2.46
CA LEU A 198 13.84 -30.69 1.13
C LEU A 198 15.37 -30.81 0.95
N PRO A 199 15.87 -31.27 -0.22
CA PRO A 199 17.30 -31.43 -0.45
C PRO A 199 18.09 -30.11 -0.29
N GLY A 200 18.98 -30.09 0.71
CA GLY A 200 19.83 -28.94 1.03
C GLY A 200 19.26 -27.96 2.06
N VAL A 201 18.12 -28.27 2.69
CA VAL A 201 17.56 -27.44 3.77
C VAL A 201 18.03 -27.93 5.14
N ALA A 202 18.54 -27.01 5.96
CA ALA A 202 18.96 -27.27 7.34
C ALA A 202 17.75 -27.29 8.28
N SER A 203 17.79 -28.14 9.31
CA SER A 203 16.72 -28.31 10.29
C SER A 203 16.71 -27.20 11.37
N THR A 204 16.39 -25.96 11.00
CA THR A 204 16.08 -24.87 11.94
C THR A 204 14.64 -24.96 12.45
N ASP A 205 14.30 -24.20 13.48
CA ASP A 205 12.96 -24.22 14.08
C ASP A 205 11.86 -23.86 13.07
N GLU A 206 12.09 -22.85 12.22
CA GLU A 206 11.18 -22.44 11.13
C GLU A 206 10.92 -23.57 10.12
N THR A 207 11.92 -24.43 9.88
CA THR A 207 11.83 -25.51 8.88
C THR A 207 11.24 -26.82 9.42
N ARG A 208 11.15 -26.93 10.76
CA ARG A 208 10.58 -28.06 11.49
C ARG A 208 9.08 -27.94 11.71
N ILE A 209 8.51 -26.74 11.55
CA ILE A 209 7.10 -26.45 11.79
C ILE A 209 6.30 -26.26 10.47
N PRO A 210 5.05 -26.73 10.40
CA PRO A 210 4.17 -26.52 9.25
C PRO A 210 3.31 -25.25 9.34
N LEU A 211 3.16 -24.71 10.55
CA LEU A 211 2.30 -23.58 10.90
C LEU A 211 3.10 -22.63 11.81
N LEU A 212 3.12 -21.34 11.46
CA LEU A 212 3.71 -20.27 12.26
C LEU A 212 2.76 -19.06 12.29
N LEU A 213 2.56 -18.49 13.48
CA LEU A 213 1.92 -17.20 13.68
C LEU A 213 2.95 -16.21 14.24
N ILE A 214 3.09 -15.06 13.59
CA ILE A 214 3.88 -13.92 14.08
C ILE A 214 2.89 -12.79 14.41
N ASP A 215 2.54 -12.67 15.69
CA ASP A 215 1.55 -11.70 16.15
C ASP A 215 2.15 -10.30 16.35
N THR A 216 1.53 -9.30 15.74
CA THR A 216 1.91 -7.88 15.84
C THR A 216 1.01 -7.08 16.79
N ALA A 217 0.06 -7.72 17.48
CA ALA A 217 -0.78 -7.07 18.48
C ALA A 217 0.06 -6.46 19.61
N GLY A 218 -0.30 -5.26 20.08
CA GLY A 218 0.43 -4.57 21.16
C GLY A 218 1.80 -3.98 20.77
N CYS A 219 2.26 -4.24 19.54
CA CYS A 219 3.58 -3.85 19.04
C CYS A 219 3.57 -2.50 18.30
N GLY A 220 2.45 -1.77 18.28
CA GLY A 220 2.33 -0.47 17.58
C GLY A 220 2.49 -0.51 16.06
N LEU A 221 2.55 -1.70 15.45
CA LEU A 221 2.76 -1.91 14.01
C LEU A 221 1.45 -1.70 13.21
N PHE A 222 0.95 -0.47 13.22
CA PHE A 222 -0.32 -0.08 12.59
C PHE A 222 -0.27 -0.04 11.05
N GLU A 223 -1.46 -0.14 10.43
CA GLU A 223 -1.63 0.13 9.00
C GLU A 223 -1.38 1.61 8.65
N LEU A 224 -0.90 1.86 7.44
CA LEU A 224 -0.66 3.22 6.93
C LEU A 224 -1.98 3.98 6.68
N GLU A 225 -2.03 5.23 7.13
CA GLU A 225 -3.09 6.20 6.79
C GLU A 225 -2.82 6.78 5.39
N VAL A 226 -3.48 6.22 4.38
CA VAL A 226 -3.37 6.63 2.96
C VAL A 226 -4.70 7.24 2.50
N GLU A 227 -4.65 8.24 1.62
CA GLU A 227 -5.83 8.88 1.00
C GLU A 227 -6.70 7.92 0.17
N ASP A 228 -6.16 6.76 -0.23
CA ASP A 228 -6.86 5.74 -1.00
C ASP A 228 -7.44 4.65 -0.08
N GLU A 229 -8.75 4.68 0.13
CA GLU A 229 -9.48 3.69 0.93
C GLU A 229 -9.41 2.26 0.34
N GLN A 230 -9.05 2.11 -0.94
CA GLN A 230 -9.03 0.82 -1.64
C GLN A 230 -7.76 -0.01 -1.36
N SER A 231 -6.70 0.58 -0.78
CA SER A 231 -5.47 -0.16 -0.49
C SER A 231 -4.83 0.19 0.84
N LYS A 232 -4.18 -0.81 1.44
CA LYS A 232 -3.52 -0.72 2.74
C LYS A 232 -2.11 -1.30 2.66
N GLY A 233 -1.24 -0.77 3.51
CA GLY A 233 0.14 -1.22 3.69
C GLY A 233 0.52 -1.13 5.16
N ASN A 234 1.49 -1.91 5.59
CA ASN A 234 1.97 -1.99 6.97
C ASN A 234 3.47 -2.27 6.95
N GLN A 235 4.26 -1.23 7.27
CA GLN A 235 5.73 -1.28 7.22
C GLN A 235 6.32 -2.23 8.27
N GLY A 236 5.60 -2.46 9.39
CA GLY A 236 5.99 -3.43 10.41
C GLY A 236 5.93 -4.86 9.85
N GLU A 237 4.81 -5.23 9.26
CA GLU A 237 4.66 -6.55 8.62
C GLU A 237 5.67 -6.76 7.47
N VAL A 238 5.99 -5.72 6.67
CA VAL A 238 7.03 -5.81 5.63
C VAL A 238 8.38 -6.23 6.20
N ARG A 239 8.78 -5.68 7.36
CA ARG A 239 10.02 -6.06 8.06
C ARG A 239 9.97 -7.50 8.58
N LEU A 240 8.88 -7.89 9.24
CA LEU A 240 8.70 -9.25 9.78
C LEU A 240 8.73 -10.32 8.69
N VAL A 241 8.02 -10.09 7.59
CA VAL A 241 8.07 -10.96 6.40
C VAL A 241 9.49 -11.04 5.84
N GLY A 242 10.21 -9.92 5.76
CA GLY A 242 11.59 -9.89 5.28
C GLY A 242 12.57 -10.67 6.17
N LEU A 243 12.38 -10.63 7.50
CA LEU A 243 13.16 -11.40 8.46
C LEU A 243 12.84 -12.90 8.37
N HIS A 244 11.56 -13.30 8.28
CA HIS A 244 11.19 -14.71 8.15
C HIS A 244 11.66 -15.31 6.81
N VAL A 245 11.50 -14.59 5.71
CA VAL A 245 12.04 -15.00 4.40
C VAL A 245 13.57 -15.10 4.45
N LEU A 246 14.26 -14.21 5.17
CA LEU A 246 15.70 -14.32 5.39
C LEU A 246 16.08 -15.56 6.23
N ALA A 247 15.30 -15.94 7.24
CA ALA A 247 15.51 -17.16 8.02
C ALA A 247 15.38 -18.41 7.13
N LEU A 248 14.28 -18.52 6.38
CA LEU A 248 14.04 -19.64 5.45
C LEU A 248 15.15 -19.76 4.38
N VAL A 249 15.59 -18.64 3.80
CA VAL A 249 16.67 -18.66 2.78
C VAL A 249 18.03 -18.96 3.42
N LYS A 250 18.33 -18.47 4.63
CA LYS A 250 19.54 -18.87 5.39
C LYS A 250 19.55 -20.36 5.71
N ALA A 251 18.37 -20.95 5.99
CA ALA A 251 18.22 -22.39 6.19
C ALA A 251 18.32 -23.21 4.89
N GLY A 252 18.51 -22.58 3.71
CA GLY A 252 18.69 -23.27 2.43
C GLY A 252 17.43 -23.41 1.57
N VAL A 253 16.28 -22.89 2.02
CA VAL A 253 15.05 -22.88 1.20
C VAL A 253 15.23 -21.89 0.04
N LYS A 254 15.08 -22.36 -1.19
CA LYS A 254 15.32 -21.54 -2.39
C LYS A 254 14.19 -20.51 -2.56
N ALA A 255 14.53 -19.27 -2.89
CA ALA A 255 13.57 -18.17 -3.00
C ALA A 255 12.37 -18.48 -3.93
N ARG A 256 12.60 -19.19 -5.05
CA ARG A 256 11.55 -19.65 -5.98
C ARG A 256 10.54 -20.63 -5.38
N ASP A 257 10.92 -21.35 -4.34
CA ASP A 257 10.11 -22.37 -3.66
C ASP A 257 9.32 -21.75 -2.48
N ILE A 258 9.46 -20.43 -2.28
CA ILE A 258 8.72 -19.58 -1.35
C ILE A 258 7.76 -18.67 -2.15
N ALA A 259 6.64 -18.25 -1.54
CA ALA A 259 5.90 -17.07 -1.97
C ALA A 259 5.49 -16.19 -0.79
N VAL A 260 5.31 -14.89 -1.07
CA VAL A 260 4.71 -13.93 -0.15
C VAL A 260 3.37 -13.47 -0.73
N ILE A 261 2.31 -13.55 0.08
CA ILE A 261 0.96 -13.19 -0.34
C ILE A 261 0.38 -12.18 0.65
N ALA A 262 -0.16 -11.08 0.14
CA ALA A 262 -0.90 -10.09 0.93
C ALA A 262 -2.24 -9.75 0.24
N PRO A 263 -3.32 -9.41 0.97
CA PRO A 263 -4.60 -9.07 0.35
C PRO A 263 -4.56 -7.74 -0.44
N TYR A 264 -3.66 -6.83 -0.07
CA TYR A 264 -3.66 -5.44 -0.55
C TYR A 264 -2.50 -5.14 -1.49
N ASN A 265 -2.80 -4.50 -2.63
CA ASN A 265 -1.80 -4.17 -3.66
C ASN A 265 -0.67 -3.27 -3.14
N LEU A 266 -0.98 -2.27 -2.29
CA LEU A 266 0.04 -1.41 -1.68
C LEU A 266 1.05 -2.22 -0.86
N GLN A 267 0.59 -3.15 0.00
CA GLN A 267 1.49 -4.05 0.72
C GLN A 267 2.31 -4.92 -0.23
N VAL A 268 1.70 -5.47 -1.29
CA VAL A 268 2.40 -6.28 -2.30
C VAL A 268 3.53 -5.50 -2.97
N ASP A 269 3.34 -4.20 -3.24
CA ASP A 269 4.35 -3.36 -3.86
C ASP A 269 5.44 -2.90 -2.85
N MET A 270 5.08 -2.61 -1.60
CA MET A 270 6.06 -2.36 -0.51
C MET A 270 6.95 -3.60 -0.25
N LEU A 271 6.36 -4.80 -0.27
CA LEU A 271 7.08 -6.07 -0.15
C LEU A 271 8.02 -6.30 -1.35
N ARG A 272 7.62 -5.91 -2.57
CA ARG A 272 8.48 -5.98 -3.76
C ARG A 272 9.67 -5.03 -3.66
N GLU A 273 9.45 -3.79 -3.26
CA GLU A 273 10.52 -2.81 -3.04
C GLU A 273 11.52 -3.31 -2.00
N HIS A 274 11.03 -3.89 -0.89
CA HIS A 274 11.88 -4.41 0.18
C HIS A 274 12.66 -5.70 -0.19
N LEU A 275 12.06 -6.62 -0.95
CA LEU A 275 12.61 -7.99 -1.11
C LEU A 275 13.05 -8.36 -2.53
N CYS A 276 12.49 -7.77 -3.59
CA CYS A 276 12.76 -8.21 -4.97
C CYS A 276 14.24 -8.03 -5.35
N HIS A 277 14.88 -6.95 -4.89
CA HIS A 277 16.31 -6.69 -5.08
C HIS A 277 17.23 -7.72 -4.41
N ARG A 278 16.75 -8.36 -3.33
CA ARG A 278 17.51 -9.37 -2.56
C ARG A 278 17.22 -10.79 -3.04
N TYR A 279 15.98 -11.06 -3.46
CA TYR A 279 15.49 -12.38 -3.85
C TYR A 279 14.67 -12.30 -5.16
N PRO A 280 15.31 -12.15 -6.34
CA PRO A 280 14.60 -11.95 -7.61
C PRO A 280 13.68 -13.10 -8.05
N GLU A 281 13.88 -14.31 -7.53
CA GLU A 281 13.03 -15.48 -7.81
C GLU A 281 11.79 -15.60 -6.88
N LEU A 282 11.68 -14.76 -5.85
CA LEU A 282 10.60 -14.80 -4.86
C LEU A 282 9.28 -14.29 -5.46
N GLU A 283 8.22 -15.10 -5.46
CA GLU A 283 6.91 -14.65 -5.94
C GLU A 283 6.16 -13.83 -4.89
N ILE A 284 6.00 -12.52 -5.12
CA ILE A 284 5.27 -11.59 -4.25
C ILE A 284 4.02 -11.07 -4.97
N LYS A 285 2.82 -11.42 -4.49
CA LYS A 285 1.53 -11.16 -5.17
C LYS A 285 0.35 -10.96 -4.23
N SER A 286 -0.76 -10.47 -4.79
CA SER A 286 -2.07 -10.56 -4.16
C SER A 286 -2.61 -12.00 -4.18
N VAL A 287 -3.58 -12.30 -3.29
CA VAL A 287 -4.27 -13.60 -3.24
C VAL A 287 -4.83 -13.97 -4.61
N ASP A 288 -5.56 -13.04 -5.23
CA ASP A 288 -6.17 -13.17 -6.56
C ASP A 288 -5.11 -13.35 -7.67
N GLY A 289 -3.89 -12.87 -7.46
CA GLY A 289 -2.74 -13.10 -8.34
C GLY A 289 -2.04 -14.46 -8.16
N PHE A 290 -2.44 -15.25 -7.15
CA PHE A 290 -1.81 -16.53 -6.78
C PHE A 290 -2.73 -17.77 -6.95
N GLN A 291 -3.94 -17.61 -7.49
CA GLN A 291 -4.80 -18.76 -7.83
C GLN A 291 -4.09 -19.71 -8.81
N GLY A 292 -4.41 -21.01 -8.70
CA GLY A 292 -3.80 -22.07 -9.52
C GLY A 292 -2.33 -22.39 -9.22
N ARG A 293 -1.69 -21.65 -8.30
CA ARG A 293 -0.29 -21.87 -7.88
C ARG A 293 -0.20 -22.55 -6.52
N GLU A 294 1.00 -23.01 -6.21
CA GLU A 294 1.43 -23.56 -4.90
C GLU A 294 2.94 -23.35 -4.70
N LYS A 295 3.42 -23.42 -3.44
CA LYS A 295 4.84 -23.31 -3.05
C LYS A 295 5.15 -24.16 -1.82
N GLU A 296 6.42 -24.51 -1.62
CA GLU A 296 6.85 -25.26 -0.44
C GLU A 296 6.58 -24.47 0.85
N ALA A 297 6.96 -23.19 0.86
CA ALA A 297 6.64 -22.23 1.91
C ALA A 297 5.77 -21.07 1.40
N VAL A 298 4.80 -20.63 2.20
CA VAL A 298 4.02 -19.41 1.93
C VAL A 298 4.03 -18.51 3.17
N VAL A 299 4.22 -17.22 2.96
CA VAL A 299 4.22 -16.20 4.00
C VAL A 299 3.07 -15.23 3.73
N LEU A 300 2.11 -15.15 4.65
CA LEU A 300 0.92 -14.30 4.56
C LEU A 300 1.11 -13.02 5.40
N SER A 301 0.84 -11.86 4.81
CA SER A 301 0.79 -10.57 5.50
C SER A 301 -0.64 -10.03 5.45
N PHE A 302 -1.30 -9.91 6.60
CA PHE A 302 -2.72 -9.51 6.68
C PHE A 302 -2.93 -7.99 6.67
N VAL A 303 -1.88 -7.20 6.96
CA VAL A 303 -1.78 -5.74 6.86
C VAL A 303 -2.60 -4.95 7.89
N ARG A 304 -3.81 -5.43 8.24
CA ARG A 304 -4.77 -4.69 9.05
C ARG A 304 -4.41 -4.73 10.52
N SER A 305 -3.91 -3.58 11.00
CA SER A 305 -3.77 -3.27 12.42
C SER A 305 -4.31 -1.86 12.66
N ASN A 306 -5.44 -1.75 13.37
CA ASN A 306 -6.08 -0.48 13.66
C ASN A 306 -6.96 -0.54 14.92
N ARG A 307 -7.07 0.60 15.62
CA ARG A 307 -7.81 0.73 16.90
C ARG A 307 -9.32 0.53 16.81
N LYS A 308 -9.88 0.26 15.62
CA LYS A 308 -11.32 0.02 15.41
C LYS A 308 -11.66 -1.47 15.23
N GLY A 309 -10.67 -2.33 14.95
CA GLY A 309 -10.91 -3.72 14.54
C GLY A 309 -11.45 -3.85 13.10
N GLU A 310 -11.24 -2.87 12.22
CA GLU A 310 -11.72 -2.93 10.82
C GLU A 310 -10.82 -3.83 9.97
N VAL A 311 -11.30 -5.02 9.57
CA VAL A 311 -10.53 -5.96 8.71
C VAL A 311 -10.75 -5.76 7.20
N GLY A 312 -11.89 -5.21 6.78
CA GLY A 312 -12.14 -4.85 5.37
C GLY A 312 -12.05 -6.03 4.39
N PHE A 313 -11.15 -5.96 3.42
CA PHE A 313 -11.01 -6.95 2.32
C PHE A 313 -10.58 -8.35 2.79
N LEU A 314 -10.02 -8.46 4.00
CA LEU A 314 -9.79 -9.75 4.68
C LEU A 314 -11.09 -10.50 5.02
N ALA A 315 -12.24 -9.81 5.11
CA ALA A 315 -13.51 -10.38 5.55
C ALA A 315 -14.15 -11.37 4.56
N GLU A 316 -13.52 -11.61 3.40
CA GLU A 316 -13.99 -12.60 2.43
C GLU A 316 -13.25 -13.93 2.63
N ASP A 317 -13.82 -14.79 3.47
CA ASP A 317 -13.31 -16.11 3.90
C ASP A 317 -12.71 -16.96 2.75
N ARG A 318 -13.31 -16.86 1.55
CA ARG A 318 -12.85 -17.55 0.32
C ARG A 318 -11.43 -17.12 -0.10
N ARG A 319 -11.03 -15.86 0.11
CA ARG A 319 -9.65 -15.38 -0.12
C ARG A 319 -8.69 -15.99 0.88
N ILE A 320 -9.06 -16.04 2.15
CA ILE A 320 -8.21 -16.57 3.23
C ILE A 320 -7.99 -18.07 3.03
N ASN A 321 -9.05 -18.82 2.68
CA ASN A 321 -8.96 -20.22 2.27
C ASN A 321 -7.97 -20.41 1.12
N VAL A 322 -8.08 -19.60 0.05
CA VAL A 322 -7.15 -19.66 -1.08
C VAL A 322 -5.73 -19.37 -0.63
N ALA A 323 -5.49 -18.29 0.14
CA ALA A 323 -4.16 -17.88 0.59
C ALA A 323 -3.44 -18.97 1.40
N VAL A 324 -4.11 -19.57 2.40
CA VAL A 324 -3.54 -20.64 3.22
C VAL A 324 -3.29 -21.91 2.39
N THR A 325 -4.24 -22.31 1.53
CA THR A 325 -4.14 -23.53 0.69
C THR A 325 -3.14 -23.44 -0.47
N ARG A 326 -2.32 -22.38 -0.53
CA ARG A 326 -1.18 -22.27 -1.45
C ARG A 326 0.08 -22.97 -0.92
N ALA A 327 0.19 -23.14 0.40
CA ALA A 327 1.34 -23.80 1.02
C ALA A 327 1.34 -25.31 0.78
N ARG A 328 2.54 -25.90 0.70
CA ARG A 328 2.73 -27.35 0.75
C ARG A 328 3.19 -27.79 2.14
N ARG A 329 4.34 -27.30 2.60
CA ARG A 329 5.03 -27.76 3.82
C ARG A 329 4.89 -26.81 4.99
N HIS A 330 4.90 -25.50 4.72
CA HIS A 330 4.92 -24.46 5.73
C HIS A 330 4.07 -23.25 5.33
N VAL A 331 3.24 -22.77 6.25
CA VAL A 331 2.61 -21.45 6.15
C VAL A 331 2.92 -20.62 7.40
N ALA A 332 3.40 -19.40 7.17
CA ALA A 332 3.55 -18.38 8.20
C ALA A 332 2.50 -17.28 7.99
N VAL A 333 1.88 -16.81 9.07
CA VAL A 333 0.93 -15.68 9.06
C VAL A 333 1.48 -14.57 9.95
N ILE A 334 1.67 -13.39 9.36
CA ILE A 334 2.00 -12.15 10.08
C ILE A 334 0.71 -11.33 10.14
N CYS A 335 0.25 -11.01 11.35
CA CYS A 335 -0.96 -10.21 11.55
C CYS A 335 -1.07 -9.63 12.97
N ASP A 336 -1.87 -8.58 13.14
CA ASP A 336 -2.33 -8.11 14.46
C ASP A 336 -3.54 -8.93 14.93
N SER A 337 -3.33 -9.86 15.87
CA SER A 337 -4.39 -10.71 16.40
C SER A 337 -5.56 -9.92 17.02
N ARG A 338 -5.30 -8.73 17.58
CA ARG A 338 -6.33 -7.88 18.21
C ARG A 338 -7.25 -7.26 17.16
N THR A 339 -6.71 -6.81 16.03
CA THR A 339 -7.52 -6.29 14.91
C THR A 339 -8.21 -7.42 14.14
N VAL A 340 -7.50 -8.52 13.90
CA VAL A 340 -7.95 -9.63 13.05
C VAL A 340 -9.01 -10.51 13.73
N SER A 341 -8.97 -10.65 15.06
CA SER A 341 -9.98 -11.40 15.83
C SER A 341 -11.37 -10.74 15.90
N SER A 342 -11.56 -9.54 15.33
CA SER A 342 -12.88 -8.90 15.27
C SER A 342 -13.86 -9.65 14.36
N GLN A 343 -13.36 -10.38 13.35
CA GLN A 343 -14.15 -11.23 12.47
C GLN A 343 -14.05 -12.69 12.92
N ALA A 344 -15.20 -13.34 13.12
CA ALA A 344 -15.27 -14.70 13.66
C ALA A 344 -14.50 -15.77 12.85
N PHE A 345 -14.42 -15.64 11.52
CA PHE A 345 -13.67 -16.58 10.67
C PHE A 345 -12.15 -16.45 10.88
N LEU A 346 -11.63 -15.23 10.78
CA LEU A 346 -10.22 -14.93 11.03
C LEU A 346 -9.81 -15.25 12.47
N LYS A 347 -10.68 -14.99 13.46
CA LYS A 347 -10.44 -15.41 14.85
C LYS A 347 -10.19 -16.92 14.93
N ARG A 348 -11.01 -17.76 14.29
CA ARG A 348 -10.82 -19.23 14.30
C ARG A 348 -9.52 -19.66 13.61
N LEU A 349 -9.05 -18.93 12.60
CA LEU A 349 -7.71 -19.15 12.02
C LEU A 349 -6.60 -18.81 13.02
N VAL A 350 -6.68 -17.67 13.71
CA VAL A 350 -5.70 -17.26 14.74
C VAL A 350 -5.70 -18.22 15.93
N ASP A 351 -6.89 -18.60 16.42
CA ASP A 351 -7.07 -19.61 17.47
C ASP A 351 -6.44 -20.95 17.06
N TYR A 352 -6.74 -21.43 15.84
CA TYR A 352 -6.21 -22.70 15.32
C TYR A 352 -4.68 -22.68 15.19
N LEU A 353 -4.10 -21.61 14.63
CA LEU A 353 -2.65 -21.43 14.54
C LEU A 353 -1.99 -21.39 15.92
N SER A 354 -2.69 -20.85 16.93
CA SER A 354 -2.21 -20.78 18.31
C SER A 354 -2.26 -22.11 19.07
N GLU A 355 -3.14 -23.02 18.67
CA GLU A 355 -3.28 -24.36 19.24
C GLU A 355 -2.43 -25.42 18.52
N HIS A 356 -2.25 -25.30 17.20
CA HIS A 356 -1.65 -26.33 16.34
C HIS A 356 -0.30 -25.94 15.71
N GLY A 357 0.13 -24.70 15.86
CA GLY A 357 1.38 -24.17 15.28
C GLY A 357 2.31 -23.57 16.34
N GLU A 358 3.40 -22.97 15.86
CA GLU A 358 4.25 -22.14 16.72
C GLU A 358 3.74 -20.69 16.70
N VAL A 359 3.74 -20.03 17.86
CA VAL A 359 3.38 -18.61 17.98
C VAL A 359 4.60 -17.84 18.47
N ARG A 360 4.93 -16.77 17.78
CA ARG A 360 5.94 -15.77 18.15
C ARG A 360 5.32 -14.38 18.12
N THR A 361 5.83 -13.45 18.92
CA THR A 361 5.44 -12.04 18.87
C THR A 361 6.46 -11.21 18.07
N ALA A 362 6.02 -10.10 17.47
CA ALA A 362 6.91 -9.20 16.73
C ALA A 362 8.05 -8.61 17.58
N PHE A 363 7.92 -8.58 18.92
CA PHE A 363 9.03 -8.22 19.83
C PHE A 363 10.23 -9.17 19.76
N GLU A 364 10.06 -10.43 19.34
CA GLU A 364 11.17 -11.39 19.14
C GLU A 364 11.98 -11.12 17.87
N TYR A 365 11.47 -10.24 16.99
CA TYR A 365 12.05 -9.98 15.67
C TYR A 365 12.59 -8.54 15.52
N LEU A 366 12.14 -7.59 16.35
CA LEU A 366 12.29 -6.15 16.11
C LEU A 366 12.63 -5.40 17.41
N ASP A 367 13.93 -5.27 17.68
CA ASP A 367 14.49 -4.65 18.91
C ASP A 367 14.11 -3.17 19.10
N ASP A 368 13.66 -2.49 18.04
CA ASP A 368 13.29 -1.07 18.05
C ASP A 368 11.82 -0.79 18.42
N ILE A 369 11.04 -1.82 18.79
CA ILE A 369 9.63 -1.66 19.18
C ILE A 369 9.49 -1.38 20.68
N VAL A 370 8.94 -0.22 21.01
CA VAL A 370 8.44 0.10 22.35
C VAL A 370 7.00 -0.43 22.51
N PRO A 371 6.66 -1.23 23.55
CA PRO A 371 5.30 -1.70 23.77
C PRO A 371 4.30 -0.56 23.96
N GLU A 372 3.06 -0.69 23.47
CA GLU A 372 2.00 0.35 23.59
C GLU A 372 1.83 0.88 25.03
N ASN A 373 1.97 -0.01 26.02
CA ASN A 373 1.81 0.27 27.45
C ASN A 373 2.90 1.19 28.02
N TYR A 374 4.03 1.39 27.34
CA TYR A 374 5.18 2.18 27.81
C TYR A 374 5.15 3.64 27.32
N SER A 375 3.96 4.18 27.08
CA SER A 375 3.74 5.61 26.82
C SER A 375 3.77 6.38 28.16
N PRO A 376 4.79 7.21 28.46
CA PRO A 376 4.85 7.94 29.72
C PRO A 376 3.74 9.00 29.81
N GLN A 377 2.72 8.72 30.63
CA GLN A 377 1.63 9.66 30.89
C GLN A 377 2.08 10.79 31.81
N ASN A 378 2.78 11.80 31.28
CA ASN A 378 2.69 13.18 31.78
C ASN A 378 3.42 14.21 30.91
N SER A 379 2.64 15.07 30.24
CA SER A 379 3.05 16.42 29.85
C SER A 379 1.84 17.27 29.39
N GLN A 380 0.77 17.29 30.20
CA GLN A 380 -0.27 18.32 30.06
C GLN A 380 0.29 19.64 30.61
N GLY A 381 0.75 20.52 29.71
CA GLY A 381 1.20 21.86 30.08
C GLY A 381 0.03 22.71 30.56
N HIS A 382 -0.01 23.02 31.85
CA HIS A 382 -0.92 24.01 32.40
C HIS A 382 -0.61 25.40 31.84
N SER A 383 -1.66 26.17 31.52
CA SER A 383 -1.59 27.62 31.37
C SER A 383 -2.49 28.27 32.43
N GLU A 384 -1.89 28.98 33.38
CA GLU A 384 -2.58 29.57 34.53
C GLU A 384 -3.43 30.80 34.16
N GLN A 385 -4.49 31.07 34.94
CA GLN A 385 -4.99 32.44 35.15
C GLN A 385 -5.96 32.58 36.34
N GLY A 386 -5.60 33.46 37.29
CA GLY A 386 -6.55 34.25 38.10
C GLY A 386 -7.14 33.63 39.38
N ALA A 387 -6.75 34.16 40.55
CA ALA A 387 -7.52 34.02 41.81
C ALA A 387 -8.70 35.01 41.82
N GLY A 388 -9.90 34.65 42.30
CA GLY A 388 -10.32 34.72 43.72
C GLY A 388 -11.51 35.69 43.88
N PRO A 389 -12.16 35.86 45.05
CA PRO A 389 -11.89 35.29 46.37
C PRO A 389 -13.06 34.46 46.98
N LYS A 390 -12.99 34.19 48.30
CA LYS A 390 -13.76 33.21 49.09
C LYS A 390 -15.11 33.72 49.62
N THR A 391 -16.02 32.78 49.93
CA THR A 391 -16.77 32.70 51.22
C THR A 391 -17.20 31.25 51.51
N SER A 392 -17.63 30.94 52.74
CA SER A 392 -17.74 29.57 53.27
C SER A 392 -18.91 29.38 54.25
N THR A 393 -19.49 28.18 54.34
CA THR A 393 -20.14 27.68 55.57
C THR A 393 -20.25 26.15 55.62
N THR A 394 -20.48 25.60 56.81
CA THR A 394 -20.34 24.20 57.22
C THR A 394 -21.67 23.53 57.60
N SER A 395 -21.78 22.19 57.58
CA SER A 395 -22.47 21.42 58.64
C SER A 395 -22.34 19.88 58.55
N ALA A 396 -22.35 19.25 59.73
CA ALA A 396 -22.51 17.83 60.11
C ALA A 396 -22.92 17.84 61.62
N PRO A 397 -23.43 16.77 62.31
CA PRO A 397 -23.17 15.33 62.13
C PRO A 397 -24.40 14.38 62.37
N LYS A 398 -24.17 13.15 62.88
CA LYS A 398 -25.10 11.99 63.12
C LYS A 398 -25.60 11.91 64.61
N PRO A 399 -26.16 10.80 65.19
CA PRO A 399 -26.94 9.61 64.73
C PRO A 399 -28.24 9.37 65.61
N PRO A 400 -28.54 8.16 66.20
CA PRO A 400 -29.36 6.97 65.80
C PRO A 400 -30.79 6.97 66.48
N PRO A 401 -31.50 5.89 66.97
CA PRO A 401 -31.40 4.40 66.92
C PRO A 401 -32.75 3.59 66.73
N GLU A 402 -32.72 2.25 67.01
CA GLU A 402 -33.82 1.24 67.22
C GLU A 402 -34.74 0.78 66.05
N GLY A 403 -35.23 -0.48 65.96
CA GLY A 403 -34.88 -1.71 66.71
C GLY A 403 -35.72 -3.00 66.45
N ARG A 404 -35.11 -4.18 66.75
CA ARG A 404 -35.67 -5.52 67.15
C ARG A 404 -36.32 -6.55 66.18
N LYS A 405 -35.67 -7.75 66.16
CA LYS A 405 -36.21 -9.16 66.15
C LYS A 405 -36.83 -9.72 64.83
N SER A 406 -36.80 -11.03 64.52
CA SER A 406 -36.38 -12.25 65.26
C SER A 406 -35.72 -13.35 64.38
N LYS A 407 -35.04 -14.31 65.05
CA LYS A 407 -34.47 -15.61 64.58
C LYS A 407 -35.37 -16.77 65.12
N PRO A 408 -35.12 -18.10 64.92
CA PRO A 408 -33.98 -18.85 64.32
C PRO A 408 -34.45 -19.81 63.19
N ASN A 409 -33.93 -20.99 62.78
CA ASN A 409 -32.73 -21.87 62.94
C ASN A 409 -32.78 -22.89 61.74
N SER A 410 -31.94 -23.90 61.46
CA SER A 410 -30.49 -24.26 61.62
C SER A 410 -30.25 -25.56 60.81
N THR A 411 -29.13 -25.81 60.14
CA THR A 411 -27.98 -26.58 60.71
C THR A 411 -26.79 -26.67 59.71
N LYS A 412 -25.61 -27.04 60.24
CA LYS A 412 -24.37 -27.50 59.55
C LYS A 412 -23.83 -28.69 60.40
N PRO A 413 -23.06 -29.67 59.88
CA PRO A 413 -21.65 -29.51 59.45
C PRO A 413 -21.36 -30.35 58.15
N SER A 414 -20.16 -30.76 57.69
CA SER A 414 -18.83 -30.83 58.33
C SER A 414 -17.64 -30.73 57.34
N THR A 415 -16.45 -30.57 57.92
CA THR A 415 -15.13 -30.25 57.32
C THR A 415 -14.26 -31.49 57.05
N ARG A 416 -13.14 -31.32 56.30
CA ARG A 416 -11.75 -31.51 56.81
C ARG A 416 -10.61 -31.28 55.78
N LYS A 417 -9.47 -30.80 56.31
CA LYS A 417 -8.06 -30.96 55.87
C LYS A 417 -7.29 -31.51 57.09
N PRO A 418 -6.24 -32.34 56.94
CA PRO A 418 -4.82 -31.88 56.94
C PRO A 418 -3.92 -32.79 56.04
N ALA A 419 -2.58 -32.92 56.20
CA ALA A 419 -1.45 -31.97 56.09
C ALA A 419 -0.10 -32.76 56.23
N ALA A 420 1.06 -32.11 55.99
CA ALA A 420 2.46 -32.57 56.22
C ALA A 420 3.16 -33.49 55.16
N GLY A 421 4.51 -33.40 55.11
CA GLY A 421 5.47 -34.13 54.24
C GLY A 421 6.34 -35.14 55.01
N PRO A 422 7.67 -35.36 54.75
CA PRO A 422 8.67 -34.45 54.13
C PRO A 422 9.75 -35.13 53.19
N LEU A 423 10.93 -34.49 53.02
CA LEU A 423 12.21 -34.92 52.39
C LEU A 423 12.32 -34.73 50.85
N GLN A 424 13.11 -33.76 50.35
CA GLN A 424 14.58 -33.72 50.10
C GLN A 424 15.01 -34.55 48.85
N SER A 425 15.39 -34.01 47.68
CA SER A 425 16.38 -32.98 47.26
C SER A 425 17.81 -33.52 47.01
N VAL A 426 18.37 -33.29 45.80
CA VAL A 426 19.82 -33.03 45.54
C VAL A 426 20.07 -32.62 44.08
N ASN A 427 20.90 -31.58 43.90
CA ASN A 427 21.66 -31.10 42.72
C ASN A 427 21.02 -30.89 41.34
N GLU A 428 21.02 -29.62 40.92
CA GLU A 428 21.11 -29.18 39.52
C GLU A 428 22.56 -29.31 38.99
N ALA A 429 22.74 -29.32 37.67
CA ALA A 429 24.04 -29.12 37.01
C ALA A 429 23.90 -28.13 35.84
N ARG A 430 24.77 -27.13 35.80
CA ARG A 430 24.72 -25.97 34.90
C ARG A 430 25.84 -26.03 33.87
N VAL A 431 25.51 -25.91 32.59
CA VAL A 431 26.46 -25.68 31.48
C VAL A 431 25.88 -24.58 30.58
N GLU A 432 26.76 -23.82 29.93
CA GLU A 432 26.52 -22.44 29.53
C GLU A 432 26.06 -22.27 28.07
N ARG A 433 25.65 -21.05 27.72
CA ARG A 433 25.51 -20.56 26.33
C ARG A 433 26.36 -19.30 26.14
N PRO A 434 26.94 -19.09 24.95
CA PRO A 434 27.96 -18.05 24.72
C PRO A 434 27.38 -16.63 24.73
N GLU A 435 28.27 -15.68 25.00
CA GLU A 435 27.98 -14.27 25.19
C GLU A 435 27.91 -13.49 23.87
N MET A 436 27.12 -12.40 23.84
CA MET A 436 27.61 -11.05 23.53
C MET A 436 26.51 -9.99 23.70
N ASN A 437 26.46 -9.35 24.88
CA ASN A 437 26.28 -7.90 24.98
C ASN A 437 27.00 -7.40 26.24
N ASP A 438 28.34 -7.48 26.16
CA ASP A 438 29.36 -7.46 27.21
C ASP A 438 29.20 -6.32 28.25
N ASN A 439 28.80 -5.12 27.81
CA ASN A 439 28.61 -3.97 28.71
C ASN A 439 27.58 -4.22 29.83
N SER A 440 26.53 -5.02 29.58
CA SER A 440 25.53 -5.35 30.61
C SER A 440 26.13 -6.19 31.75
N GLY A 441 26.96 -7.17 31.42
CA GLY A 441 27.70 -7.97 32.39
C GLY A 441 28.67 -7.11 33.21
N LYS A 442 29.41 -6.23 32.54
CA LYS A 442 30.38 -5.32 33.16
C LYS A 442 29.74 -4.36 34.16
N PHE A 443 28.67 -3.66 33.79
CA PHE A 443 27.99 -2.75 34.72
C PHE A 443 27.39 -3.51 35.90
N ARG A 444 26.79 -4.68 35.67
CA ARG A 444 26.27 -5.54 36.75
C ARG A 444 27.39 -5.99 37.71
N ALA A 445 28.55 -6.38 37.19
CA ALA A 445 29.71 -6.78 37.99
C ALA A 445 30.24 -5.60 38.83
N MET A 446 30.52 -4.45 38.21
CA MET A 446 30.98 -3.24 38.91
C MET A 446 30.04 -2.80 40.02
N MET A 447 28.73 -2.99 39.86
CA MET A 447 27.73 -2.59 40.86
C MET A 447 27.58 -3.61 42.01
N VAL A 448 27.85 -4.89 41.77
CA VAL A 448 27.96 -5.90 42.83
C VAL A 448 29.27 -5.72 43.61
N GLU A 449 30.40 -5.54 42.92
CA GLU A 449 31.69 -5.19 43.54
C GLU A 449 31.58 -3.90 44.37
N PHE A 450 30.92 -2.87 43.84
CA PHE A 450 30.61 -1.66 44.60
C PHE A 450 29.73 -1.92 45.82
N LEU A 451 28.70 -2.76 45.75
CA LEU A 451 27.88 -3.11 46.91
C LEU A 451 28.71 -3.77 48.03
N GLU A 452 29.63 -4.67 47.66
CA GLU A 452 30.50 -5.40 48.57
C GLU A 452 31.69 -4.56 49.10
N SER A 453 32.11 -3.52 48.38
CA SER A 453 33.21 -2.64 48.79
C SER A 453 32.86 -1.71 49.96
N SER A 454 33.88 -1.12 50.59
CA SER A 454 33.70 -0.07 51.61
C SER A 454 33.34 1.32 51.03
N GLU A 455 33.23 1.46 49.71
CA GLU A 455 33.00 2.76 49.07
C GLU A 455 31.52 3.20 49.16
N MET A 456 31.29 4.51 49.16
CA MET A 456 29.95 5.11 49.28
C MET A 456 29.41 5.68 47.97
N GLN A 457 30.27 5.90 46.97
CA GLN A 457 29.91 6.39 45.63
C GLN A 457 30.79 5.73 44.56
N LEU A 458 30.19 5.37 43.41
CA LEU A 458 30.86 4.91 42.19
C LEU A 458 30.42 5.80 41.00
N ASP A 459 31.38 6.30 40.22
CA ASP A 459 31.12 7.17 39.07
C ASP A 459 31.39 6.45 37.73
N PHE A 460 30.42 6.51 36.82
CA PHE A 460 30.50 5.96 35.47
C PHE A 460 30.74 7.08 34.43
N PRO A 461 31.68 6.90 33.48
CA PRO A 461 32.22 7.99 32.67
C PRO A 461 31.21 8.61 31.68
N SER A 462 31.48 9.86 31.25
CA SER A 462 30.61 10.56 30.29
C SER A 462 30.63 9.97 28.87
N SER A 463 31.51 9.01 28.60
CA SER A 463 31.57 8.24 27.35
C SER A 463 30.44 7.21 27.20
N LEU A 464 29.63 6.95 28.24
CA LEU A 464 28.48 6.05 28.13
C LEU A 464 27.43 6.58 27.15
N ASN A 465 27.06 5.74 26.18
CA ASN A 465 25.99 6.00 25.23
C ASN A 465 24.60 5.97 25.90
N SER A 466 23.56 6.46 25.22
CA SER A 466 22.21 6.58 25.80
C SER A 466 21.60 5.28 26.34
N HIS A 467 21.91 4.14 25.73
CA HIS A 467 21.46 2.81 26.18
C HIS A 467 22.20 2.39 27.45
N ASP A 468 23.53 2.51 27.45
CA ASP A 468 24.36 2.13 28.60
C ASP A 468 24.06 3.00 29.83
N ARG A 469 23.76 4.29 29.62
CA ARG A 469 23.28 5.20 30.67
C ARG A 469 21.93 4.78 31.24
N MET A 470 21.00 4.32 30.40
CA MET A 470 19.71 3.78 30.83
C MET A 470 19.92 2.50 31.66
N LEU A 471 20.81 1.61 31.21
CA LEU A 471 21.14 0.36 31.89
C LEU A 471 21.72 0.59 33.29
N VAL A 472 22.68 1.52 33.42
CA VAL A 472 23.29 1.89 34.70
C VAL A 472 22.26 2.51 35.66
N HIS A 473 21.35 3.34 35.17
CA HIS A 473 20.24 3.86 35.99
C HIS A 473 19.26 2.75 36.43
N GLN A 474 18.84 1.86 35.52
CA GLN A 474 17.95 0.74 35.85
C GLN A 474 18.59 -0.21 36.87
N MET A 475 19.86 -0.60 36.68
CA MET A 475 20.56 -1.47 37.63
C MET A 475 20.72 -0.81 39.00
N ALA A 476 20.91 0.51 39.07
CA ALA A 476 20.97 1.22 40.34
C ALA A 476 19.62 1.19 41.08
N GLU A 477 18.50 1.27 40.36
CA GLU A 477 17.16 1.12 40.92
C GLU A 477 16.88 -0.33 41.35
N GLU A 478 17.26 -1.34 40.55
CA GLU A 478 17.20 -2.77 40.90
C GLU A 478 17.98 -3.09 42.19
N TYR A 479 19.16 -2.50 42.37
CA TYR A 479 20.00 -2.64 43.57
C TYR A 479 19.64 -1.66 44.71
N GLY A 480 18.60 -0.85 44.57
CA GLY A 480 18.12 0.07 45.61
C GLY A 480 19.06 1.24 45.95
N LEU A 481 20.06 1.51 45.11
CA LEU A 481 21.02 2.60 45.28
C LEU A 481 20.38 3.96 44.97
N GLN A 482 21.10 5.06 45.21
CA GLN A 482 20.76 6.36 44.62
C GLN A 482 21.55 6.53 43.32
N HIS A 483 20.98 7.20 42.33
CA HIS A 483 21.64 7.43 41.04
C HIS A 483 21.39 8.85 40.51
N VAL A 484 22.45 9.56 40.15
CA VAL A 484 22.38 10.96 39.68
C VAL A 484 23.20 11.12 38.41
N SER A 485 22.62 11.74 37.38
CA SER A 485 23.36 12.21 36.20
C SER A 485 23.90 13.61 36.50
N THR A 486 25.22 13.75 36.64
CA THR A 486 25.89 15.01 37.02
C THR A 486 26.70 15.56 35.84
N GLY A 487 26.79 16.88 35.69
CA GLY A 487 27.56 17.57 34.63
C GLY A 487 26.76 17.93 33.37
N GLU A 488 27.30 18.83 32.54
CA GLU A 488 26.66 19.34 31.33
C GLU A 488 27.32 18.83 30.04
N GLY A 489 26.54 18.77 28.95
CA GLY A 489 27.04 18.46 27.61
C GLY A 489 27.81 17.14 27.53
N ARG A 490 29.12 17.23 27.18
CA ARG A 490 30.03 16.07 27.00
C ARG A 490 30.71 15.62 28.30
N GLU A 491 30.56 16.38 29.39
CA GLU A 491 31.15 16.09 30.69
C GLU A 491 30.13 15.44 31.64
N ARG A 492 28.94 15.12 31.15
CA ARG A 492 27.87 14.51 31.94
C ARG A 492 28.16 13.05 32.29
N TYR A 493 28.50 12.72 33.53
CA TYR A 493 28.72 11.35 34.03
C TYR A 493 27.47 10.77 34.73
N ILE A 494 27.57 9.61 35.38
CA ILE A 494 26.54 9.09 36.31
C ILE A 494 27.21 8.69 37.62
N SER A 495 26.74 9.24 38.74
CA SER A 495 27.13 8.84 40.09
C SER A 495 26.09 7.90 40.67
N ILE A 496 26.54 6.82 41.31
CA ILE A 496 25.69 5.89 42.06
C ILE A 496 26.20 5.81 43.50
N SER A 497 25.32 5.90 44.49
CA SER A 497 25.71 5.94 45.91
C SER A 497 24.84 5.07 46.83
N LYS A 498 25.43 4.62 47.94
CA LYS A 498 24.76 3.79 48.95
C LYS A 498 23.86 4.66 49.84
N ARG A 499 22.67 4.17 50.19
CA ARG A 499 21.70 4.90 51.03
C ARG A 499 22.12 4.91 52.51
N THR A 500 22.90 5.91 52.92
CA THR A 500 23.15 6.20 54.33
C THR A 500 21.91 6.77 55.01
N THR A 501 21.46 6.15 56.11
CA THR A 501 20.33 6.64 56.90
C THR A 501 20.69 7.83 57.79
N THR A 502 20.08 8.97 57.46
CA THR A 502 19.64 10.09 58.31
C THR A 502 20.63 11.15 58.83
N VAL A 503 20.01 12.30 59.15
CA VAL A 503 20.49 13.50 59.88
C VAL A 503 21.24 14.57 59.06
N SER A 504 20.93 15.82 59.37
CA SER A 504 21.30 17.04 58.63
C SER A 504 22.50 17.78 59.25
N SER A 505 23.45 18.25 58.43
CA SER A 505 24.10 19.57 58.63
C SER A 505 25.06 19.94 57.48
N SER A 506 24.88 21.13 56.92
CA SER A 506 25.94 21.90 56.23
C SER A 506 26.78 22.68 57.28
N PRO A 507 27.84 23.47 56.95
CA PRO A 507 28.39 23.83 55.63
C PRO A 507 29.94 23.98 55.54
N VAL A 508 30.41 24.56 54.40
CA VAL A 508 31.65 25.34 54.12
C VAL A 508 33.07 24.72 53.96
N ASN A 509 33.71 25.15 52.85
CA ASN A 509 35.08 25.69 52.66
C ASN A 509 36.36 24.82 52.43
N THR A 510 36.82 24.88 51.17
CA THR A 510 38.14 25.38 50.67
C THR A 510 39.51 24.80 51.12
N GLY A 511 40.30 24.42 50.11
CA GLY A 511 41.78 24.53 50.08
C GLY A 511 42.54 23.25 50.46
N GLY A 512 43.65 22.89 49.78
CA GLY A 512 44.31 23.46 48.60
C GLY A 512 45.65 22.76 48.29
N SER A 513 46.35 23.18 47.22
CA SER A 513 47.84 23.38 47.10
C SER A 513 48.84 22.28 47.58
N GLU A 514 49.97 21.97 46.93
CA GLU A 514 50.68 22.55 45.74
C GLU A 514 51.87 21.66 45.27
N GLN A 515 52.78 22.25 44.45
CA GLN A 515 54.12 21.79 43.99
C GLN A 515 54.12 21.05 42.63
N ILE A 516 54.56 21.59 41.46
CA ILE A 516 55.54 22.64 41.00
C ILE A 516 56.98 22.07 40.78
N PRO A 517 57.75 22.44 39.72
CA PRO A 517 57.44 22.94 38.36
C PRO A 517 57.74 21.82 37.32
N PRO A 518 58.83 21.81 36.50
CA PRO A 518 59.34 22.71 35.41
C PRO A 518 58.34 22.94 34.24
N ALA A 519 58.53 23.73 33.16
CA ALA A 519 59.64 24.50 32.53
C ALA A 519 60.64 23.68 31.65
N GLU A 520 60.98 24.00 30.39
CA GLU A 520 60.82 25.15 29.46
C GLU A 520 60.83 24.63 27.99
N SER A 521 60.66 25.36 26.87
CA SER A 521 59.97 26.60 26.42
C SER A 521 59.85 26.47 24.85
N GLN A 522 59.57 27.41 23.93
CA GLN A 522 59.37 28.88 23.87
C GLN A 522 58.60 29.25 22.56
N SER A 523 58.24 30.53 22.36
CA SER A 523 57.65 31.12 21.12
C SER A 523 57.73 32.67 21.21
N PRO A 524 57.13 33.53 20.35
CA PRO A 524 56.75 33.48 18.92
C PRO A 524 57.34 34.72 18.15
N ALA A 525 56.83 35.11 16.96
CA ALA A 525 56.66 36.53 16.48
C ALA A 525 56.25 36.65 14.98
N LYS A 526 56.10 37.89 14.45
CA LYS A 526 55.59 38.25 13.10
C LYS A 526 56.45 39.32 12.38
N GLU A 527 56.02 39.67 11.15
CA GLU A 527 56.28 40.93 10.39
C GLU A 527 57.66 41.10 9.72
N ALA A 528 57.85 41.83 8.60
CA ALA A 528 56.92 42.27 7.53
C ALA A 528 57.68 42.84 6.30
N LEU A 529 56.92 43.15 5.23
CA LEU A 529 57.21 44.08 4.12
C LEU A 529 58.17 43.64 2.97
N ALA A 530 58.02 44.35 1.85
CA ALA A 530 58.62 44.11 0.53
C ALA A 530 59.07 45.45 -0.09
N PRO A 531 59.62 45.47 -1.33
CA PRO A 531 59.44 46.66 -2.15
C PRO A 531 59.24 46.44 -3.68
N VAL A 532 58.39 47.29 -4.31
CA VAL A 532 58.69 48.11 -5.54
C VAL A 532 58.84 47.38 -6.91
N LYS A 533 58.43 47.85 -8.10
CA LYS A 533 57.69 48.99 -8.74
C LYS A 533 57.43 48.57 -10.23
N LYS A 534 56.70 49.26 -11.14
CA LYS A 534 55.41 50.00 -11.16
C LYS A 534 55.15 50.43 -12.63
N GLY A 535 53.89 50.46 -13.11
CA GLY A 535 53.47 51.27 -14.28
C GLY A 535 52.78 50.53 -15.45
N GLY A 536 51.62 50.95 -15.96
CA GLY A 536 50.56 51.74 -15.32
C GLY A 536 50.09 53.02 -16.04
N SER A 537 48.85 52.99 -16.56
CA SER A 537 47.99 54.13 -16.92
C SER A 537 46.52 53.69 -16.69
N SER A 538 45.71 54.35 -15.85
CA SER A 538 45.06 55.68 -16.03
C SER A 538 43.84 55.59 -16.98
N MET A 539 42.59 55.93 -16.61
CA MET A 539 42.07 56.57 -15.38
C MET A 539 40.58 56.25 -15.10
N SER A 540 40.09 56.61 -13.91
CA SER A 540 38.67 56.83 -13.48
C SER A 540 37.55 55.93 -14.06
N SER A 541 36.93 54.99 -13.32
CA SER A 541 36.06 55.17 -12.13
C SER A 541 34.66 55.77 -12.39
N GLY A 542 33.75 54.98 -12.99
CA GLY A 542 32.30 55.21 -12.93
C GLY A 542 31.61 54.14 -12.07
N LYS A 543 30.98 54.52 -10.95
CA LYS A 543 30.09 53.61 -10.22
C LYS A 543 28.81 53.41 -11.03
N VAL A 544 28.63 52.23 -11.62
CA VAL A 544 27.37 51.85 -12.26
C VAL A 544 26.33 51.60 -11.17
N ASP A 545 25.40 52.55 -10.97
CA ASP A 545 24.29 52.34 -10.04
C ASP A 545 23.27 51.35 -10.61
N LEU A 546 23.30 50.14 -10.07
CA LEU A 546 22.41 49.04 -10.42
C LEU A 546 20.93 49.35 -10.12
N LYS A 547 20.62 50.29 -9.21
CA LYS A 547 19.24 50.76 -9.00
C LYS A 547 18.76 51.60 -10.17
N THR A 548 19.61 52.48 -10.71
CA THR A 548 19.27 53.33 -11.85
C THR A 548 19.03 52.49 -13.11
N LEU A 549 19.92 51.54 -13.42
CA LEU A 549 19.71 50.59 -14.52
C LEU A 549 18.46 49.70 -14.33
N HIS A 550 18.13 49.33 -13.09
CA HIS A 550 16.90 48.58 -12.80
C HIS A 550 15.63 49.44 -13.00
N LEU A 551 15.67 50.71 -12.60
CA LEU A 551 14.57 51.67 -12.81
C LEU A 551 14.37 51.98 -14.29
N GLU A 552 15.44 52.23 -15.06
CA GLU A 552 15.37 52.39 -16.53
C GLU A 552 14.79 51.13 -17.19
N ARG A 553 15.18 49.94 -16.74
CA ARG A 553 14.64 48.68 -17.26
C ARG A 553 13.14 48.55 -16.98
N MET A 554 12.68 48.83 -15.75
CA MET A 554 11.25 48.83 -15.44
C MET A 554 10.48 49.89 -16.23
N GLN A 555 11.04 51.08 -16.43
CA GLN A 555 10.42 52.12 -17.27
C GLN A 555 10.30 51.69 -18.73
N ARG A 556 11.34 51.05 -19.30
CA ARG A 556 11.31 50.48 -20.66
C ARG A 556 10.32 49.32 -20.81
N GLU A 557 10.20 48.46 -19.81
CA GLU A 557 9.20 47.37 -19.80
C GLU A 557 7.77 47.94 -19.67
N LYS A 558 7.55 48.93 -18.80
CA LYS A 558 6.26 49.60 -18.63
C LYS A 558 5.82 50.36 -19.89
N ALA A 559 6.73 51.11 -20.53
CA ALA A 559 6.43 51.81 -21.79
C ALA A 559 6.06 50.83 -22.92
N LYS A 560 6.75 49.70 -23.06
CA LYS A 560 6.37 48.63 -24.01
C LYS A 560 5.02 48.00 -23.68
N GLN A 561 4.66 47.94 -22.40
CA GLN A 561 3.36 47.40 -21.96
C GLN A 561 2.22 48.38 -22.24
N GLU A 562 2.45 49.68 -22.09
CA GLU A 562 1.52 50.76 -22.46
C GLU A 562 1.34 50.89 -23.98
N GLU A 563 2.41 50.77 -24.77
CA GLU A 563 2.35 50.69 -26.25
C GLU A 563 1.50 49.49 -26.71
N ARG A 564 1.68 48.33 -26.05
CA ARG A 564 0.94 47.10 -26.33
C ARG A 564 -0.53 47.17 -25.91
N VAL A 565 -0.87 47.97 -24.89
CA VAL A 565 -2.26 48.29 -24.53
C VAL A 565 -2.89 49.22 -25.58
N ARG A 566 -2.19 50.26 -26.05
CA ARG A 566 -2.69 51.15 -27.12
C ARG A 566 -3.01 50.37 -28.40
N LYS A 567 -2.09 49.53 -28.87
CA LYS A 567 -2.33 48.65 -30.05
C LYS A 567 -3.53 47.73 -29.88
N ASN A 568 -3.77 47.20 -28.67
CA ASN A 568 -4.97 46.42 -28.40
C ASN A 568 -6.26 47.26 -28.39
N GLN A 569 -6.20 48.53 -27.95
CA GLN A 569 -7.35 49.45 -28.01
C GLN A 569 -7.69 49.84 -29.45
N GLU A 570 -6.69 50.18 -30.28
CA GLU A 570 -6.86 50.47 -31.72
C GLU A 570 -7.45 49.28 -32.50
N LEU A 571 -7.03 48.06 -32.18
CA LEU A 571 -7.62 46.81 -32.72
C LEU A 571 -9.06 46.59 -32.24
N SER A 572 -9.40 47.00 -31.00
CA SER A 572 -10.75 46.83 -30.45
C SER A 572 -11.78 47.79 -31.07
N ILE A 573 -11.37 49.01 -31.45
CA ILE A 573 -12.23 50.01 -32.11
C ILE A 573 -12.62 49.51 -33.52
N ASN A 574 -11.64 49.03 -34.30
CA ASN A 574 -11.87 48.44 -35.63
C ASN A 574 -12.86 47.25 -35.62
N LEU A 575 -13.00 46.54 -34.50
CA LEU A 575 -13.91 45.40 -34.39
C LEU A 575 -15.36 45.79 -34.12
N GLN A 576 -15.65 47.01 -33.65
CA GLN A 576 -17.02 47.44 -33.35
C GLN A 576 -17.77 47.96 -34.58
N GLU A 577 -17.09 48.60 -35.55
CA GLU A 577 -17.73 49.10 -36.78
C GLU A 577 -18.22 47.96 -37.70
N ILE A 578 -17.54 46.81 -37.68
CA ILE A 578 -17.83 45.66 -38.55
C ILE A 578 -19.10 44.90 -38.10
N ALA A 579 -19.47 44.98 -36.82
CA ALA A 579 -20.60 44.23 -36.27
C ALA A 579 -21.99 44.80 -36.65
N GLY A 580 -22.07 46.05 -37.12
CA GLY A 580 -23.34 46.76 -37.32
C GLY A 580 -24.21 46.32 -38.51
N LYS A 581 -23.80 45.35 -39.32
CA LYS A 581 -24.46 45.03 -40.61
C LYS A 581 -24.60 43.52 -40.90
N LYS A 582 -25.52 42.83 -40.22
CA LYS A 582 -26.31 41.67 -40.75
C LYS A 582 -27.32 41.12 -39.73
N HIS A 583 -28.59 41.52 -39.87
CA HIS A 583 -29.73 40.81 -39.26
C HIS A 583 -31.04 41.12 -40.02
N LYS A 584 -31.41 40.26 -40.99
CA LYS A 584 -32.79 40.07 -41.48
C LYS A 584 -32.83 38.88 -42.45
N ASN A 585 -34.04 38.31 -42.58
CA ASN A 585 -34.41 37.17 -43.45
C ASN A 585 -33.77 35.81 -43.07
N GLU A 586 -34.49 34.68 -43.05
CA GLU A 586 -35.95 34.48 -43.03
C GLU A 586 -36.30 33.08 -42.51
N ALA A 587 -37.58 32.80 -42.25
CA ALA A 587 -38.04 31.50 -41.75
C ALA A 587 -39.35 31.04 -42.41
N LYS A 588 -39.39 29.78 -42.87
CA LYS A 588 -40.59 28.92 -43.05
C LYS A 588 -40.17 27.55 -43.60
N GLY A 589 -40.95 26.50 -43.30
CA GLY A 589 -40.72 25.15 -43.81
C GLY A 589 -41.08 24.05 -42.81
N LYS A 590 -42.37 23.79 -42.60
CA LYS A 590 -42.85 22.57 -41.92
C LYS A 590 -43.60 21.71 -42.93
N THR A 591 -43.34 20.41 -42.92
CA THR A 591 -44.20 19.38 -43.51
C THR A 591 -44.14 18.15 -42.62
N MET A 592 -45.18 17.32 -42.66
CA MET A 592 -45.45 16.22 -41.72
C MET A 592 -46.04 15.07 -42.51
N VAL A 593 -45.75 13.79 -42.16
CA VAL A 593 -46.67 12.63 -42.17
C VAL A 593 -45.93 11.27 -42.01
N LYS A 594 -46.54 10.37 -41.22
CA LYS A 594 -46.40 8.88 -41.12
C LYS A 594 -45.04 8.20 -40.85
N THR A 595 -44.88 7.80 -39.58
CA THR A 595 -44.82 6.40 -39.11
C THR A 595 -44.22 5.31 -40.03
N GLY A 596 -43.14 4.67 -39.59
CA GLY A 596 -42.77 3.32 -40.04
C GLY A 596 -41.28 2.99 -40.02
N ALA A 597 -40.66 2.78 -38.85
CA ALA A 597 -39.36 2.12 -38.70
C ALA A 597 -39.11 1.71 -37.24
N ASP A 598 -39.05 0.42 -36.95
CA ASP A 598 -38.52 -0.13 -35.68
C ASP A 598 -37.04 -0.55 -35.86
N SER A 599 -36.32 0.21 -36.69
CA SER A 599 -34.99 -0.11 -37.23
C SER A 599 -34.04 1.09 -37.33
N GLN A 600 -34.51 2.32 -37.10
CA GLN A 600 -33.66 3.52 -37.16
C GLN A 600 -32.80 3.75 -35.91
N ALA A 601 -33.13 3.09 -34.79
CA ALA A 601 -32.42 3.27 -33.52
C ALA A 601 -31.00 2.65 -33.52
N GLU A 602 -30.78 1.57 -34.29
CA GLU A 602 -29.47 0.91 -34.37
C GLU A 602 -28.53 1.61 -35.37
N GLU A 603 -29.04 2.07 -36.52
CA GLU A 603 -28.27 2.83 -37.51
C GLU A 603 -27.67 4.12 -36.91
N ASP A 604 -28.42 4.82 -36.05
CA ASP A 604 -27.96 6.06 -35.41
C ASP A 604 -26.87 5.79 -34.33
N ILE A 605 -26.88 4.60 -33.71
CA ILE A 605 -25.83 4.17 -32.77
C ILE A 605 -24.54 3.87 -33.52
N ASP A 606 -24.59 3.12 -34.63
CA ASP A 606 -23.39 2.84 -35.43
C ASP A 606 -22.86 4.10 -36.14
N ALA A 607 -23.72 5.05 -36.49
CA ALA A 607 -23.32 6.38 -36.93
C ALA A 607 -22.61 7.17 -35.83
N LEU A 608 -23.12 7.16 -34.59
CA LEU A 608 -22.50 7.80 -33.43
C LEU A 608 -21.14 7.16 -33.07
N ILE A 609 -21.04 5.83 -33.09
CA ILE A 609 -19.79 5.09 -32.87
C ILE A 609 -18.79 5.43 -33.98
N SER A 610 -19.22 5.43 -35.24
CA SER A 610 -18.37 5.80 -36.39
C SER A 610 -17.88 7.24 -36.29
N ALA A 611 -18.74 8.18 -35.91
CA ALA A 611 -18.38 9.58 -35.69
C ALA A 611 -17.40 9.76 -34.52
N ALA A 612 -17.59 9.02 -33.42
CA ALA A 612 -16.66 9.03 -32.27
C ALA A 612 -15.29 8.46 -32.64
N VAL A 613 -15.24 7.32 -33.35
CA VAL A 613 -14.00 6.72 -33.86
C VAL A 613 -13.32 7.65 -34.87
N GLN A 614 -14.07 8.33 -35.73
CA GLN A 614 -13.51 9.31 -36.67
C GLN A 614 -12.94 10.55 -35.95
N ALA A 615 -13.59 11.02 -34.90
CA ALA A 615 -13.12 12.13 -34.07
C ALA A 615 -11.83 11.77 -33.31
N ASP A 616 -11.72 10.57 -32.74
CA ASP A 616 -10.52 10.15 -31.99
C ASP A 616 -9.33 9.77 -32.91
N ASN A 617 -9.57 9.61 -34.22
CA ASN A 617 -8.52 9.42 -35.22
C ASN A 617 -7.94 10.73 -35.80
N ILE A 618 -8.51 11.90 -35.45
CA ILE A 618 -8.05 13.24 -35.89
C ILE A 618 -7.56 14.04 -34.68
N CYS A 619 -6.52 14.86 -34.86
CA CYS A 619 -5.99 15.72 -33.81
C CYS A 619 -7.07 16.65 -33.23
N GLY A 620 -7.36 16.54 -31.93
CA GLY A 620 -8.39 17.30 -31.20
C GLY A 620 -8.10 18.79 -31.00
N PHE A 621 -7.25 19.40 -31.83
CA PHE A 621 -6.96 20.84 -31.86
C PHE A 621 -7.80 21.53 -32.94
N PRO A 622 -8.51 22.63 -32.65
CA PRO A 622 -9.34 23.31 -33.64
C PRO A 622 -8.62 23.62 -34.95
N ARG A 623 -9.26 23.29 -36.07
CA ARG A 623 -8.74 23.43 -37.46
C ARG A 623 -7.55 22.51 -37.83
N CYS A 624 -7.04 21.67 -36.93
CA CYS A 624 -6.06 20.64 -37.31
C CYS A 624 -6.75 19.43 -37.97
N LYS A 625 -6.18 18.91 -39.07
CA LYS A 625 -6.65 17.70 -39.77
C LYS A 625 -5.63 16.56 -39.77
N ALA A 626 -4.61 16.63 -38.91
CA ALA A 626 -3.60 15.57 -38.81
C ALA A 626 -4.19 14.30 -38.19
N SER A 627 -3.88 13.13 -38.77
CA SER A 627 -4.22 11.84 -38.18
C SER A 627 -3.39 11.60 -36.91
N VAL A 628 -4.02 11.03 -35.89
CA VAL A 628 -3.43 10.68 -34.60
C VAL A 628 -3.44 9.17 -34.34
N THR A 629 -3.75 8.36 -35.36
CA THR A 629 -3.88 6.90 -35.29
C THR A 629 -2.56 6.21 -34.92
N THR A 630 -1.42 6.69 -35.45
CA THR A 630 -0.11 6.02 -35.32
C THR A 630 0.87 6.73 -34.37
N LEU A 631 0.81 8.07 -34.29
CA LEU A 631 1.75 8.92 -33.53
C LEU A 631 1.01 10.01 -32.73
N GLY A 632 -0.23 9.75 -32.35
CA GLY A 632 -1.01 10.63 -31.49
C GLY A 632 -0.66 10.45 -30.02
N GLN A 633 -0.46 11.54 -29.29
CA GLN A 633 -0.36 11.52 -27.83
C GLN A 633 -1.69 11.94 -27.19
N LEU A 634 -2.07 11.26 -26.11
CA LEU A 634 -3.27 11.55 -25.33
C LEU A 634 -2.96 12.61 -24.26
N CYS A 635 -3.67 13.73 -24.26
CA CYS A 635 -3.56 14.69 -23.16
C CYS A 635 -4.32 14.18 -21.92
N LEU A 636 -3.60 13.98 -20.81
CA LEU A 636 -4.16 13.50 -19.55
C LEU A 636 -5.22 14.44 -18.94
N HIS A 637 -5.22 15.73 -19.30
CA HIS A 637 -6.09 16.75 -18.70
C HIS A 637 -7.44 16.99 -19.41
N CYS A 638 -7.55 16.62 -20.69
CA CYS A 638 -8.77 16.73 -21.49
C CYS A 638 -9.18 15.43 -22.19
N LYS A 639 -8.36 14.38 -22.09
CA LYS A 639 -8.58 13.04 -22.67
C LYS A 639 -8.78 13.02 -24.20
N LYS A 640 -8.28 14.04 -24.92
CA LYS A 640 -8.24 14.08 -26.39
C LYS A 640 -6.85 13.72 -26.92
N ARG A 641 -6.79 13.10 -28.09
CA ARG A 641 -5.55 12.81 -28.82
C ARG A 641 -5.11 14.00 -29.67
N TYR A 642 -3.80 14.24 -29.70
CA TYR A 642 -3.17 15.33 -30.45
C TYR A 642 -1.96 14.83 -31.23
N CYS A 643 -1.68 15.43 -32.39
CA CYS A 643 -0.45 15.18 -33.13
C CYS A 643 0.74 15.87 -32.45
N LEU A 644 1.96 15.47 -32.82
CA LEU A 644 3.20 15.90 -32.17
C LEU A 644 3.40 17.44 -32.13
N SER A 645 2.79 18.22 -33.03
CA SER A 645 2.82 19.69 -32.99
C SER A 645 1.84 20.34 -32.00
N HIS A 646 0.83 19.61 -31.51
CA HIS A 646 -0.24 20.16 -30.65
C HIS A 646 -0.39 19.41 -29.31
N HIS A 647 0.42 18.37 -29.06
CA HIS A 647 0.35 17.53 -27.85
C HIS A 647 0.69 18.28 -26.55
N ILE A 648 1.47 19.36 -26.65
CA ILE A 648 1.89 20.19 -25.51
C ILE A 648 0.64 20.84 -24.88
N PRO A 649 0.37 20.64 -23.57
CA PRO A 649 -0.83 21.15 -22.90
C PRO A 649 -1.11 22.64 -23.11
N GLU A 650 -0.07 23.47 -23.10
CA GLU A 650 -0.14 24.92 -23.35
C GLU A 650 -0.81 25.25 -24.69
N ILE A 651 -0.50 24.48 -25.74
CA ILE A 651 -0.96 24.77 -27.11
C ILE A 651 -2.46 24.54 -27.24
N HIS A 652 -3.00 23.50 -26.63
CA HIS A 652 -4.44 23.15 -26.71
C HIS A 652 -5.25 23.54 -25.46
N GLY A 653 -4.77 24.52 -24.68
CA GLY A 653 -5.52 25.11 -23.56
C GLY A 653 -5.57 24.30 -22.26
N CYS A 654 -4.78 23.24 -22.14
CA CYS A 654 -4.63 22.46 -20.91
C CYS A 654 -3.44 22.87 -20.04
N GLY A 655 -2.59 23.80 -20.50
CA GLY A 655 -1.36 24.22 -19.82
C GLY A 655 -1.55 24.62 -18.35
N GLU A 656 -2.66 25.28 -18.00
CA GLU A 656 -2.90 25.64 -16.60
C GLU A 656 -3.22 24.44 -15.70
N LYS A 657 -3.90 23.41 -16.25
CA LYS A 657 -4.08 22.12 -15.55
C LYS A 657 -2.75 21.37 -15.41
N ALA A 658 -1.90 21.42 -16.44
CA ALA A 658 -0.56 20.85 -16.41
C ALA A 658 0.32 21.50 -15.34
N LYS A 659 0.36 22.84 -15.29
CA LYS A 659 1.08 23.62 -14.27
C LYS A 659 0.57 23.35 -12.86
N VAL A 660 -0.75 23.24 -12.65
CA VAL A 660 -1.31 22.89 -11.33
C VAL A 660 -0.90 21.48 -10.92
N GLN A 661 -1.00 20.48 -11.79
CA GLN A 661 -0.55 19.11 -11.47
C GLN A 661 0.97 19.05 -11.23
N ALA A 662 1.77 19.78 -12.01
CA ALA A 662 3.21 19.88 -11.81
C ALA A 662 3.56 20.55 -10.47
N ARG A 663 2.90 21.66 -10.10
CA ARG A 663 3.04 22.30 -8.79
C ARG A 663 2.66 21.35 -7.64
N GLN A 664 1.59 20.56 -7.81
CA GLN A 664 1.17 19.55 -6.83
C GLN A 664 2.21 18.42 -6.69
N ARG A 665 2.77 17.90 -7.79
CA ARG A 665 3.88 16.95 -7.76
C ARG A 665 5.11 17.52 -7.07
N ILE A 666 5.59 18.70 -7.46
CA ILE A 666 6.72 19.38 -6.82
C ILE A 666 6.47 19.57 -5.30
N SER A 667 5.21 19.70 -4.86
CA SER A 667 4.84 19.80 -3.45
C SER A 667 4.67 18.46 -2.71
N ARG A 668 4.58 17.31 -3.40
CA ARG A 668 4.55 15.96 -2.79
C ARG A 668 5.89 15.23 -2.91
N GLU A 669 6.57 15.40 -4.04
CA GLU A 669 7.76 14.66 -4.47
C GLU A 669 9.05 15.48 -4.26
N GLY A 670 8.96 16.80 -4.00
CA GLY A 670 10.09 17.68 -3.64
C GLY A 670 11.06 18.06 -4.77
N ILE A 671 11.13 17.28 -5.85
CA ILE A 671 12.06 17.47 -6.97
C ILE A 671 11.67 18.69 -7.83
N LEU A 672 12.65 19.55 -8.12
CA LEU A 672 12.53 20.71 -9.02
C LEU A 672 13.23 20.43 -10.36
N TYR A 673 12.56 20.76 -11.46
CA TYR A 673 13.13 20.69 -12.81
C TYR A 673 13.48 22.09 -13.34
N ALA A 674 14.52 22.18 -14.17
CA ALA A 674 14.93 23.44 -14.79
C ALA A 674 13.79 24.08 -15.59
N GLY A 675 13.46 25.33 -15.28
CA GLY A 675 12.36 26.08 -15.90
C GLY A 675 11.15 26.32 -15.00
N SER A 676 11.01 25.64 -13.85
CA SER A 676 9.98 26.01 -12.87
C SER A 676 10.32 27.34 -12.19
N GLY A 677 9.51 28.37 -12.44
CA GLY A 677 9.64 29.68 -11.78
C GLY A 677 9.50 29.63 -10.25
N SER A 678 9.86 30.73 -9.59
CA SER A 678 9.90 30.84 -8.13
C SER A 678 8.59 30.43 -7.45
N LYS A 679 8.69 29.74 -6.29
CA LYS A 679 7.54 29.22 -5.54
C LYS A 679 6.53 30.33 -5.26
N ASP A 680 5.30 30.07 -5.67
CA ASP A 680 4.13 30.88 -5.37
C ASP A 680 3.93 30.96 -3.86
N LYS A 681 3.94 32.18 -3.29
CA LYS A 681 3.79 32.41 -1.84
C LYS A 681 2.33 32.55 -1.39
N SER A 682 1.37 32.37 -2.30
CA SER A 682 -0.05 32.41 -1.93
C SER A 682 -0.41 31.25 -1.00
N LEU A 683 -1.11 31.58 0.10
CA LEU A 683 -1.65 30.57 1.02
C LEU A 683 -2.77 29.79 0.33
N ASP A 684 -2.71 28.46 0.47
CA ASP A 684 -3.73 27.51 0.02
C ASP A 684 -5.17 28.04 0.28
N PRO A 685 -6.07 28.03 -0.73
CA PRO A 685 -7.44 28.49 -0.58
C PRO A 685 -8.21 27.87 0.58
N ALA A 686 -7.96 26.59 0.94
CA ALA A 686 -8.63 25.95 2.07
C ALA A 686 -8.14 26.50 3.41
N LYS A 687 -6.81 26.61 3.63
CA LYS A 687 -6.21 27.31 4.77
C LYS A 687 -6.65 28.78 4.82
N ARG A 688 -6.70 29.48 3.68
CA ARG A 688 -7.18 30.87 3.61
C ARG A 688 -8.64 30.98 4.07
N ALA A 689 -9.53 30.12 3.58
CA ALA A 689 -10.93 30.09 4.01
C ALA A 689 -11.10 29.72 5.50
N HIS A 690 -10.28 28.80 6.03
CA HIS A 690 -10.27 28.46 7.45
C HIS A 690 -9.80 29.64 8.31
N LEU A 691 -8.73 30.33 7.90
CA LEU A 691 -8.22 31.52 8.58
C LEU A 691 -9.22 32.68 8.52
N GLN A 692 -9.91 32.86 7.39
CA GLN A 692 -11.01 33.83 7.23
C GLN A 692 -12.10 33.58 8.29
N ARG A 693 -12.65 32.35 8.36
CA ARG A 693 -13.66 31.98 9.37
C ARG A 693 -13.18 32.18 10.81
N ARG A 694 -11.90 31.92 11.10
CA ARG A 694 -11.29 32.19 12.42
C ARG A 694 -11.18 33.68 12.73
N LEU A 695 -10.86 34.51 11.73
CA LEU A 695 -10.83 35.97 11.85
C LEU A 695 -12.24 36.53 12.07
N ASP A 696 -13.22 36.09 11.28
CA ASP A 696 -14.62 36.50 11.38
C ASP A 696 -15.21 36.11 12.74
N LYS A 697 -14.89 34.92 13.26
CA LYS A 697 -15.29 34.51 14.63
C LYS A 697 -14.68 35.43 15.69
N LYS A 698 -13.38 35.75 15.61
CA LYS A 698 -12.74 36.71 16.53
C LYS A 698 -13.31 38.13 16.41
N LEU A 699 -13.68 38.58 15.21
CA LEU A 699 -14.33 39.89 15.00
C LEU A 699 -15.74 39.93 15.62
N ASN A 700 -16.49 38.83 15.57
CA ASN A 700 -17.77 38.69 16.25
C ASN A 700 -17.62 38.64 17.78
N GLU A 701 -16.61 37.93 18.31
CA GLU A 701 -16.27 37.95 19.74
C GLU A 701 -15.89 39.37 20.20
N LEU A 702 -15.02 40.07 19.46
CA LEU A 702 -14.60 41.46 19.77
C LEU A 702 -15.75 42.48 19.63
N THR A 703 -16.70 42.28 18.71
CA THR A 703 -17.86 43.18 18.60
C THR A 703 -18.94 42.88 19.65
N SER A 704 -19.09 41.63 20.11
CA SER A 704 -19.93 41.32 21.28
C SER A 704 -19.39 41.95 22.57
N GLN A 705 -18.06 41.88 22.81
CA GLN A 705 -17.37 42.57 23.90
C GLN A 705 -17.47 44.11 23.83
N ARG A 706 -17.64 44.69 22.64
CA ARG A 706 -17.92 46.14 22.47
C ARG A 706 -19.40 46.49 22.67
N LYS A 707 -20.32 45.56 22.41
CA LYS A 707 -21.77 45.78 22.64
C LYS A 707 -22.16 45.70 24.12
N SER A 708 -21.56 44.81 24.91
CA SER A 708 -21.81 44.75 26.36
C SER A 708 -21.42 46.07 27.04
N LYS A 709 -20.20 46.55 26.82
CA LYS A 709 -19.68 47.83 27.38
C LYS A 709 -20.43 49.11 26.95
N LYS A 710 -21.45 49.03 26.10
CA LYS A 710 -22.26 50.19 25.69
C LYS A 710 -23.67 50.25 26.30
N LYS A 711 -24.05 49.29 27.17
CA LYS A 711 -25.31 49.38 27.93
C LYS A 711 -25.16 50.02 29.32
N ASP A 712 -23.96 50.00 29.90
CA ASP A 712 -23.72 50.49 31.26
C ASP A 712 -23.33 51.99 31.32
N LYS A 713 -23.84 52.80 30.38
CA LYS A 713 -23.53 54.25 30.29
C LYS A 713 -24.69 55.17 29.88
N GLU A 714 -25.93 54.70 29.97
CA GLU A 714 -27.14 55.54 29.88
C GLU A 714 -28.07 55.26 31.07
N LYS A 715 -27.66 55.78 32.24
CA LYS A 715 -28.49 56.07 33.42
C LYS A 715 -27.77 57.07 34.32
#